data_AF-A0A9X8E724-F1
#
_entry.id   AF-A0A9X8E724-F1
#
_cell.length_a   1.000
_cell.length_b   1.000
_cell.length_c   1.000
_cell.angle_alpha   90.00
_cell.angle_beta   90.00
_cell.angle_gamma   90.00
#
_symmetry.space_group_name_H-M   'P 1'
#
loop_
_entity.id
_entity.type
_entity.pdbx_description
1 polymer ?
#
loop_
_entity_poly.entity_id
_entity_poly.type
_entity_poly.pdbx_seq_one_letter_code
_entity_poly.pdbx_strand_id
1 'polypeptide(L)'
;MRGFVVPMFDAMIPIGVSLIQELRRYGNNDVIQVYHCLGELSPLSVQLLHRADDFIEVIDVCHEYVTQGNLTLEQAKDFRNFYIKPLALIHTRLEDVILLDADDILFSDPAALWDVPAYKATGTIFFYDREINENSYLNGKHRWTNDAGVDVEENTLQEMVRMFESERFGLRRNQPSDHVRNSLPFNSQGAHEQDSSVVVVDKRRHHIAMDVLWFLITAWRYRFTYSWGDKENFWLAYELSQSPYSFSPHGTSAAGGRQGHDVQTVCGDIAHFFPLDGRDDILHINGNKLINPYTKIDAVNGYDHSFQASKLTDLVANLPGYFAGLRRRGPTPIMQPNSSCPQECMYQRGAIAVTNAQRQSMVQRISDTFEVAAAVDRHVVVQQGVVLPIVTDADAARAVSSINQLRRVGYQGWVQVYHCAGNFPSHVLQTFVRIDAYVQVVDACQGFILNGNLTMDQIPDFQNSYLAPLALIHTSMSHVVVLNVHAVVLQDPTAVLWSDVLYSETGTVFFHDHHDATSKSFLNHPATYIDERGRSVAGTALEAVVHTFNYSKFNLDGPRTLSPSLKASRAWNHQSASRQDGSLFAVDKSRADKAMQVLWELITTTRFQHGYSKGAKENVWLAYELSQLPYAFSKFGASYVDGASPWTAQYGPAKDDELLVVMTALSDVASIDDLPANVCRRRLEGTTDDATCLDQHNEGAQRLTSSQVQALQVRWSNTYPRHAP
;
A
#
# COMPACT_ATOMS: atom_id res chain seq x y z
N MET A 1 -23.17 -6.40 8.65
CA MET A 1 -22.68 -6.94 7.35
C MET A 1 -21.74 -8.10 7.65
N ARG A 2 -21.72 -9.16 6.83
CA ARG A 2 -20.81 -10.31 7.02
C ARG A 2 -19.67 -10.32 6.00
N GLY A 3 -18.53 -10.91 6.34
CA GLY A 3 -17.41 -11.04 5.41
C GLY A 3 -16.15 -11.62 6.05
N PHE A 4 -15.07 -11.57 5.27
CA PHE A 4 -13.76 -12.11 5.65
C PHE A 4 -12.78 -11.00 6.01
N VAL A 5 -11.90 -11.27 6.97
CA VAL A 5 -10.76 -10.42 7.31
C VAL A 5 -9.49 -11.24 7.13
N VAL A 6 -8.58 -10.78 6.29
CA VAL A 6 -7.34 -11.51 5.97
C VAL A 6 -6.15 -10.56 6.05
N PRO A 7 -5.33 -10.61 7.10
CA PRO A 7 -4.14 -9.79 7.15
C PRO A 7 -3.07 -10.27 6.17
N MET A 8 -2.41 -9.33 5.49
CA MET A 8 -1.38 -9.62 4.50
C MET A 8 -0.25 -8.58 4.53
N PHE A 9 0.93 -9.01 4.09
CA PHE A 9 2.07 -8.16 3.75
C PHE A 9 2.67 -8.67 2.43
N ASP A 10 3.60 -7.94 1.83
CA ASP A 10 4.07 -8.17 0.45
C ASP A 10 4.43 -9.63 0.12
N ALA A 11 5.19 -10.31 0.98
CA ALA A 11 5.61 -11.68 0.70
C ALA A 11 4.44 -12.67 0.67
N MET A 12 3.32 -12.37 1.34
CA MET A 12 2.13 -13.24 1.37
C MET A 12 1.19 -13.00 0.19
N ILE A 13 1.45 -12.02 -0.68
CA ILE A 13 0.49 -11.66 -1.73
C ILE A 13 0.22 -12.78 -2.72
N PRO A 14 1.20 -13.58 -3.17
CA PRO A 14 0.89 -14.75 -4.00
C PRO A 14 -0.07 -15.74 -3.33
N ILE A 15 0.10 -15.95 -2.03
CA ILE A 15 -0.69 -16.86 -1.21
C ILE A 15 -2.08 -16.29 -0.91
N GLY A 16 -2.16 -15.00 -0.65
CA GLY A 16 -3.40 -14.29 -0.34
C GLY A 16 -4.31 -14.15 -1.57
N VAL A 17 -3.74 -13.80 -2.72
CA VAL A 17 -4.50 -13.75 -3.99
C VAL A 17 -5.03 -15.14 -4.35
N SER A 18 -4.25 -16.21 -4.15
CA SER A 18 -4.75 -17.57 -4.38
C SER A 18 -5.84 -17.98 -3.37
N LEU A 19 -5.85 -17.43 -2.13
CA LEU A 19 -6.96 -17.61 -1.17
C LEU A 19 -8.25 -17.01 -1.69
N ILE A 20 -8.17 -15.77 -2.15
CA ILE A 20 -9.31 -15.06 -2.73
C ILE A 20 -9.90 -15.88 -3.88
N GLN A 21 -9.05 -16.36 -4.79
CA GLN A 21 -9.49 -17.19 -5.91
C GLN A 21 -10.10 -18.53 -5.46
N GLU A 22 -9.59 -19.15 -4.40
CA GLU A 22 -10.14 -20.37 -3.82
C GLU A 22 -11.54 -20.14 -3.21
N LEU A 23 -11.71 -19.07 -2.44
CA LEU A 23 -13.02 -18.66 -1.90
C LEU A 23 -14.05 -18.42 -3.02
N ARG A 24 -13.65 -17.72 -4.10
CA ARG A 24 -14.54 -17.48 -5.25
C ARG A 24 -14.88 -18.76 -6.02
N ARG A 25 -13.96 -19.73 -6.09
CA ARG A 25 -14.23 -21.05 -6.68
C ARG A 25 -15.28 -21.84 -5.91
N TYR A 26 -15.38 -21.65 -4.60
CA TYR A 26 -16.48 -22.21 -3.80
C TYR A 26 -17.81 -21.46 -3.97
N GLY A 27 -17.86 -20.39 -4.76
CA GLY A 27 -19.06 -19.58 -4.98
C GLY A 27 -19.29 -18.52 -3.90
N ASN A 28 -18.31 -18.28 -3.02
CA ASN A 28 -18.41 -17.25 -2.00
C ASN A 28 -18.36 -15.85 -2.66
N ASN A 29 -19.31 -14.98 -2.33
CA ASN A 29 -19.36 -13.59 -2.83
C ASN A 29 -19.38 -12.55 -1.69
N ASP A 30 -18.99 -12.96 -0.48
CA ASP A 30 -18.90 -12.02 0.64
C ASP A 30 -17.67 -11.09 0.47
N VAL A 31 -17.74 -9.91 1.08
CA VAL A 31 -16.65 -8.93 1.08
C VAL A 31 -15.42 -9.52 1.76
N ILE A 32 -14.24 -9.29 1.19
CA ILE A 32 -12.95 -9.65 1.78
C ILE A 32 -12.20 -8.37 2.12
N GLN A 33 -11.96 -8.14 3.40
CA GLN A 33 -11.12 -7.04 3.86
C GLN A 33 -9.69 -7.52 4.09
N VAL A 34 -8.76 -7.03 3.28
CA VAL A 34 -7.32 -7.28 3.44
C VAL A 34 -6.71 -6.19 4.32
N TYR A 35 -6.18 -6.60 5.45
CA TYR A 35 -5.56 -5.69 6.43
C TYR A 35 -4.04 -5.72 6.32
N HIS A 36 -3.41 -4.55 6.36
CA HIS A 36 -1.97 -4.41 6.47
C HIS A 36 -1.62 -3.23 7.39
N CYS A 37 -0.33 -3.11 7.75
CA CYS A 37 0.12 -2.06 8.65
C CYS A 37 1.23 -1.24 8.00
N LEU A 38 1.11 0.09 8.01
CA LEU A 38 2.22 1.01 7.74
C LEU A 38 2.98 0.70 6.43
N GLY A 39 2.24 0.56 5.32
CA GLY A 39 2.84 0.34 4.00
C GLY A 39 3.51 -1.02 3.79
N GLU A 40 3.14 -2.04 4.58
CA GLU A 40 3.57 -3.44 4.37
C GLU A 40 3.17 -4.05 3.02
N LEU A 41 2.23 -3.41 2.33
CA LEU A 41 1.87 -3.72 0.95
C LEU A 41 2.44 -2.65 0.03
N SER A 42 3.27 -3.09 -0.91
CA SER A 42 3.70 -2.29 -2.04
C SER A 42 2.51 -1.94 -2.93
N PRO A 43 2.63 -0.89 -3.76
CA PRO A 43 1.52 -0.52 -4.62
C PRO A 43 1.25 -1.58 -5.72
N LEU A 44 2.23 -2.40 -6.09
CA LEU A 44 2.01 -3.58 -6.94
C LEU A 44 1.14 -4.62 -6.24
N SER A 45 1.38 -4.90 -4.96
CA SER A 45 0.59 -5.84 -4.18
C SER A 45 -0.87 -5.40 -4.03
N VAL A 46 -1.10 -4.13 -3.72
CA VAL A 46 -2.45 -3.54 -3.67
C VAL A 46 -3.16 -3.67 -5.02
N GLN A 47 -2.44 -3.42 -6.11
CA GLN A 47 -2.95 -3.57 -7.48
C GLN A 47 -3.33 -5.03 -7.80
N LEU A 48 -2.50 -6.00 -7.41
CA LEU A 48 -2.79 -7.42 -7.61
C LEU A 48 -4.04 -7.87 -6.84
N LEU A 49 -4.23 -7.40 -5.62
CA LEU A 49 -5.43 -7.67 -4.83
C LEU A 49 -6.69 -7.11 -5.52
N HIS A 50 -6.67 -5.85 -5.94
CA HIS A 50 -7.83 -5.25 -6.62
C HIS A 50 -8.13 -5.84 -8.01
N ARG A 51 -7.16 -6.50 -8.65
CA ARG A 51 -7.39 -7.28 -9.87
C ARG A 51 -7.93 -8.67 -9.61
N ALA A 52 -7.63 -9.24 -8.45
CA ALA A 52 -8.04 -10.59 -8.10
C ALA A 52 -9.55 -10.69 -7.87
N ASP A 53 -10.18 -9.66 -7.32
CA ASP A 53 -11.61 -9.68 -6.99
C ASP A 53 -12.24 -8.30 -6.82
N ASP A 54 -13.50 -8.18 -7.24
CA ASP A 54 -14.28 -6.94 -7.20
C ASP A 54 -14.75 -6.55 -5.80
N PHE A 55 -14.84 -7.50 -4.86
CA PHE A 55 -15.37 -7.31 -3.50
C PHE A 55 -14.26 -7.23 -2.44
N ILE A 56 -13.05 -6.84 -2.85
CA ILE A 56 -11.92 -6.61 -1.94
C ILE A 56 -11.85 -5.17 -1.46
N GLU A 57 -11.61 -5.02 -0.16
CA GLU A 57 -11.26 -3.77 0.50
C GLU A 57 -9.86 -3.90 1.10
N VAL A 58 -8.92 -3.04 0.72
CA VAL A 58 -7.54 -3.04 1.29
C VAL A 58 -7.43 -1.89 2.28
N ILE A 59 -6.98 -2.19 3.50
CA ILE A 59 -7.05 -1.28 4.65
C ILE A 59 -5.69 -1.23 5.37
N ASP A 60 -5.10 -0.03 5.47
CA ASP A 60 -3.93 0.25 6.33
C ASP A 60 -4.42 0.67 7.72
N VAL A 61 -4.71 -0.32 8.57
CA VAL A 61 -5.30 -0.10 9.89
C VAL A 61 -4.40 0.71 10.82
N CYS A 62 -3.09 0.55 10.67
CA CYS A 62 -2.12 1.27 11.48
C CYS A 62 -2.08 2.74 11.08
N HIS A 63 -2.12 3.05 9.78
CA HIS A 63 -2.24 4.43 9.33
C HIS A 63 -3.53 5.07 9.86
N GLU A 64 -4.68 4.41 9.75
CA GLU A 64 -5.95 4.93 10.26
C GLU A 64 -5.90 5.21 11.77
N TYR A 65 -5.45 4.26 12.59
CA TYR A 65 -5.34 4.50 14.04
C TYR A 65 -4.32 5.57 14.43
N VAL A 66 -3.25 5.76 13.66
CA VAL A 66 -2.31 6.87 13.86
C VAL A 66 -2.96 8.21 13.50
N THR A 67 -3.66 8.30 12.36
CA THR A 67 -4.37 9.52 11.95
C THR A 67 -5.44 9.94 12.95
N GLN A 68 -6.13 8.97 13.56
CA GLN A 68 -7.18 9.22 14.54
C GLN A 68 -6.65 9.52 15.95
N GLY A 69 -5.34 9.37 16.17
CA GLY A 69 -4.70 9.60 17.48
C GLY A 69 -4.89 8.46 18.49
N ASN A 70 -5.39 7.30 18.05
CA ASN A 70 -5.55 6.11 18.91
C ASN A 70 -4.22 5.40 19.19
N LEU A 71 -3.28 5.45 18.24
CA LEU A 71 -1.93 4.91 18.37
C LEU A 71 -0.89 5.96 17.97
N THR A 72 0.26 5.96 18.64
CA THR A 72 1.46 6.66 18.11
C THR A 72 2.10 5.84 16.99
N LEU A 73 2.90 6.48 16.14
CA LEU A 73 3.64 5.78 15.07
C LEU A 73 4.53 4.66 15.63
N GLU A 74 5.16 4.86 16.79
CA GLU A 74 5.98 3.83 17.43
C GLU A 74 5.14 2.65 17.92
N GLN A 75 3.99 2.89 18.54
CA GLN A 75 3.09 1.80 18.93
C GLN A 75 2.53 1.05 17.72
N ALA A 76 2.24 1.75 16.63
CA ALA A 76 1.72 1.14 15.40
C ALA A 76 2.73 0.15 14.78
N LYS A 77 4.04 0.44 14.85
CA LYS A 77 5.09 -0.49 14.37
C LYS A 77 5.04 -1.86 15.06
N ASP A 78 4.62 -1.92 16.33
CA ASP A 78 4.48 -3.18 17.08
C ASP A 78 3.33 -4.08 16.57
N PHE A 79 2.53 -3.62 15.60
CA PHE A 79 1.49 -4.41 14.95
C PHE A 79 1.91 -4.98 13.60
N ARG A 80 3.15 -4.75 13.14
CA ARG A 80 3.75 -5.37 11.93
C ARG A 80 4.14 -6.84 12.14
N ASN A 81 3.21 -7.62 12.68
CA ASN A 81 3.35 -9.02 13.06
C ASN A 81 1.96 -9.63 13.29
N PHE A 82 1.89 -10.81 13.89
CA PHE A 82 0.65 -11.54 14.21
C PHE A 82 -0.45 -10.71 14.90
N TYR A 83 -0.09 -9.71 15.72
CA TYR A 83 -1.06 -8.86 16.44
C TYR A 83 -1.89 -7.95 15.52
N ILE A 84 -1.58 -7.86 14.23
CA ILE A 84 -2.47 -7.21 13.26
C ILE A 84 -3.84 -7.89 13.18
N LYS A 85 -3.93 -9.21 13.40
CA LYS A 85 -5.19 -9.97 13.34
C LYS A 85 -6.24 -9.44 14.34
N PRO A 86 -5.97 -9.39 15.66
CA PRO A 86 -6.92 -8.82 16.61
C PRO A 86 -7.15 -7.32 16.38
N LEU A 87 -6.14 -6.55 15.94
CA LEU A 87 -6.32 -5.15 15.58
C LEU A 87 -7.33 -4.99 14.43
N ALA A 88 -7.22 -5.81 13.39
CA ALA A 88 -8.13 -5.84 12.25
C ALA A 88 -9.55 -6.25 12.65
N LEU A 89 -9.69 -7.25 13.53
CA LEU A 89 -11.00 -7.67 14.06
C LEU A 89 -11.69 -6.56 14.84
N ILE A 90 -10.95 -5.78 15.65
CA ILE A 90 -11.52 -4.63 16.37
C ILE A 90 -11.94 -3.54 15.38
N HIS A 91 -11.05 -3.21 14.43
CA HIS A 91 -11.23 -2.12 13.49
C HIS A 91 -12.36 -2.33 12.48
N THR A 92 -12.54 -3.56 11.97
CA THR A 92 -13.45 -3.81 10.86
C THR A 92 -14.89 -3.38 11.15
N ARG A 93 -15.52 -2.81 10.11
CA ARG A 93 -16.95 -2.50 10.07
C ARG A 93 -17.84 -3.74 9.87
N LEU A 94 -17.24 -4.87 9.53
CA LEU A 94 -17.96 -6.14 9.45
C LEU A 94 -18.41 -6.55 10.85
N GLU A 95 -19.60 -7.14 10.92
CA GLU A 95 -20.22 -7.58 12.17
C GLU A 95 -20.09 -9.08 12.36
N ASP A 96 -20.37 -9.85 11.30
CA ASP A 96 -20.20 -11.30 11.26
C ASP A 96 -18.92 -11.59 10.48
N VAL A 97 -17.84 -11.88 11.20
CA VAL A 97 -16.47 -11.93 10.69
C VAL A 97 -15.96 -13.36 10.70
N ILE A 98 -15.38 -13.79 9.59
CA ILE A 98 -14.43 -14.92 9.56
C ILE A 98 -13.05 -14.32 9.30
N LEU A 99 -12.20 -14.31 10.32
CA LEU A 99 -10.80 -13.95 10.18
C LEU A 99 -10.03 -15.21 9.76
N LEU A 100 -9.25 -15.10 8.69
CA LEU A 100 -8.46 -16.19 8.12
C LEU A 100 -6.99 -15.83 8.05
N ASP A 101 -6.13 -16.83 8.21
CA ASP A 101 -4.78 -16.77 7.71
C ASP A 101 -4.76 -16.82 6.18
N ALA A 102 -3.86 -16.04 5.56
CA ALA A 102 -3.72 -16.06 4.11
C ALA A 102 -3.30 -17.45 3.59
N ASP A 103 -2.55 -18.18 4.42
CA ASP A 103 -1.96 -19.48 4.07
C ASP A 103 -2.81 -20.70 4.41
N ASP A 104 -4.07 -20.49 4.78
CA ASP A 104 -5.02 -21.58 4.89
C ASP A 104 -5.34 -22.20 3.52
N ILE A 105 -5.31 -23.54 3.47
CA ILE A 105 -5.80 -24.34 2.34
C ILE A 105 -7.17 -24.88 2.70
N LEU A 106 -8.20 -24.47 1.96
CA LEU A 106 -9.60 -24.77 2.28
C LEU A 106 -10.13 -25.97 1.48
N PHE A 107 -10.87 -26.86 2.14
CA PHE A 107 -11.54 -28.00 1.51
C PHE A 107 -13.07 -27.85 1.42
N SER A 108 -13.60 -26.76 1.97
CA SER A 108 -15.01 -26.35 1.82
C SER A 108 -15.14 -24.84 2.04
N ASP A 109 -16.28 -24.26 1.66
CA ASP A 109 -16.55 -22.83 1.93
C ASP A 109 -16.63 -22.56 3.44
N PRO A 110 -15.73 -21.75 4.02
CA PRO A 110 -15.78 -21.40 5.43
C PRO A 110 -17.01 -20.58 5.82
N ALA A 111 -17.74 -19.96 4.88
CA ALA A 111 -19.00 -19.27 5.18
C ALA A 111 -20.06 -20.18 5.82
N ALA A 112 -19.96 -21.50 5.61
CA ALA A 112 -20.81 -22.49 6.28
C ALA A 112 -20.67 -22.48 7.82
N LEU A 113 -19.59 -21.90 8.37
CA LEU A 113 -19.38 -21.75 9.81
C LEU A 113 -20.41 -20.85 10.48
N TRP A 114 -20.96 -19.86 9.76
CA TRP A 114 -22.04 -19.02 10.27
C TRP A 114 -23.35 -19.78 10.50
N ASP A 115 -23.49 -20.97 9.93
CA ASP A 115 -24.68 -21.80 10.08
C ASP A 115 -24.58 -22.86 11.17
N VAL A 116 -23.39 -23.05 11.74
CA VAL A 116 -23.14 -24.04 12.79
C VAL A 116 -23.92 -23.68 14.06
N PRO A 117 -24.55 -24.65 14.75
CA PRO A 117 -25.34 -24.38 15.96
C PRO A 117 -24.59 -23.62 17.05
N ALA A 118 -23.31 -23.93 17.26
CA ALA A 118 -22.46 -23.26 18.25
C ALA A 118 -22.31 -21.75 17.93
N TYR A 119 -22.10 -21.38 16.66
CA TYR A 119 -22.04 -19.99 16.24
C TYR A 119 -23.38 -19.29 16.46
N LYS A 120 -24.49 -19.93 16.10
CA LYS A 120 -25.84 -19.37 16.35
C LYS A 120 -26.10 -19.11 17.83
N ALA A 121 -25.59 -19.98 18.70
CA ALA A 121 -25.74 -19.90 20.14
C ALA A 121 -24.90 -18.78 20.77
N THR A 122 -23.60 -18.73 20.48
CA THR A 122 -22.65 -17.84 21.19
C THR A 122 -22.14 -16.69 20.33
N GLY A 123 -22.27 -16.76 19.01
CA GLY A 123 -21.67 -15.82 18.08
C GLY A 123 -20.19 -16.09 17.82
N THR A 124 -19.61 -17.19 18.30
CA THR A 124 -18.20 -17.52 18.01
C THR A 124 -17.97 -18.97 17.66
N ILE A 125 -16.88 -19.22 16.91
CA ILE A 125 -16.26 -20.53 16.74
C ILE A 125 -14.75 -20.33 16.80
N PHE A 126 -14.10 -20.94 17.79
CA PHE A 126 -12.65 -21.01 17.92
C PHE A 126 -12.14 -22.44 17.73
N PHE A 127 -10.89 -22.61 17.33
CA PHE A 127 -10.28 -23.92 17.11
C PHE A 127 -9.17 -24.16 18.11
N TYR A 128 -8.98 -25.42 18.50
CA TYR A 128 -8.00 -25.76 19.52
C TYR A 128 -6.58 -25.88 18.95
N ASP A 129 -5.58 -25.44 19.69
CA ASP A 129 -4.17 -25.72 19.39
C ASP A 129 -3.74 -27.10 19.93
N ARG A 130 -2.58 -27.54 19.45
CA ARG A 130 -1.87 -28.77 19.81
C ARG A 130 -1.70 -28.89 21.33
N GLU A 131 -1.76 -30.13 21.82
CA GLU A 131 -1.59 -30.42 23.25
C GLU A 131 -0.12 -30.51 23.66
N ILE A 132 0.57 -29.38 23.64
CA ILE A 132 1.99 -29.27 24.01
C ILE A 132 2.07 -28.92 25.50
N ASN A 133 2.57 -29.85 26.32
CA ASN A 133 2.79 -29.62 27.75
C ASN A 133 4.21 -29.11 28.01
N GLU A 134 4.39 -27.80 27.94
CA GLU A 134 5.65 -27.13 28.29
C GLU A 134 5.43 -25.98 29.28
N ASN A 135 6.47 -25.60 30.01
CA ASN A 135 6.43 -24.53 31.02
C ASN A 135 6.64 -23.15 30.35
N SER A 136 5.68 -22.73 29.53
CA SER A 136 5.70 -21.48 28.77
C SER A 136 4.27 -20.98 28.56
N TYR A 137 4.13 -19.75 28.05
CA TYR A 137 2.84 -19.16 27.67
C TYR A 137 1.79 -19.28 28.77
N LEU A 138 0.61 -19.86 28.49
CA LEU A 138 -0.48 -20.03 29.47
C LEU A 138 -0.11 -20.95 30.64
N ASN A 139 0.87 -21.85 30.46
CA ASN A 139 1.34 -22.80 31.46
C ASN A 139 2.64 -22.35 32.17
N GLY A 140 3.09 -21.11 31.94
CA GLY A 140 4.24 -20.55 32.64
C GLY A 140 4.02 -20.55 34.15
N LYS A 141 4.87 -21.22 34.91
CA LYS A 141 4.74 -21.36 36.37
C LYS A 141 5.26 -20.14 37.10
N HIS A 142 4.45 -19.62 38.01
CA HIS A 142 4.74 -18.49 38.89
C HIS A 142 4.56 -18.89 40.35
N ARG A 143 5.39 -18.33 41.22
CA ARG A 143 5.28 -18.51 42.67
C ARG A 143 5.14 -17.17 43.36
N TRP A 144 4.19 -17.07 44.26
CA TRP A 144 3.95 -15.86 45.05
C TRP A 144 3.43 -16.24 46.44
N THR A 145 3.67 -15.38 47.42
CA THR A 145 3.15 -15.57 48.78
C THR A 145 1.85 -14.79 48.91
N ASN A 146 0.76 -15.46 49.30
CA ASN A 146 -0.53 -14.82 49.47
C ASN A 146 -0.64 -14.02 50.77
N ASP A 147 -1.75 -13.29 50.95
CA ASP A 147 -1.99 -12.45 52.13
C ASP A 147 -2.00 -13.23 53.45
N ALA A 148 -2.21 -14.54 53.41
CA ALA A 148 -2.15 -15.44 54.57
C ALA A 148 -0.72 -15.96 54.86
N GLY A 149 0.29 -15.49 54.12
CA GLY A 149 1.68 -15.93 54.26
C GLY A 149 1.96 -17.31 53.68
N VAL A 150 1.09 -17.83 52.80
CA VAL A 150 1.22 -19.15 52.18
C VAL A 150 1.77 -19.00 50.77
N ASP A 151 2.82 -19.74 50.45
CA ASP A 151 3.36 -19.82 49.09
C ASP A 151 2.40 -20.60 48.18
N VAL A 152 2.00 -19.95 47.09
CA VAL A 152 1.13 -20.48 46.04
C VAL A 152 1.94 -20.63 44.77
N GLU A 153 1.84 -21.80 44.13
CA GLU A 153 2.30 -22.01 42.75
C GLU A 153 1.07 -21.99 41.84
N GLU A 154 1.08 -21.13 40.83
CA GLU A 154 0.03 -21.02 39.81
C GLU A 154 0.64 -20.92 38.41
N ASN A 155 -0.16 -21.13 37.37
CA ASN A 155 0.27 -20.88 35.99
C ASN A 155 -0.18 -19.49 35.49
N THR A 156 0.39 -19.04 34.37
CA THR A 156 0.08 -17.73 33.78
C THR A 156 -1.42 -17.53 33.56
N LEU A 157 -2.17 -18.55 33.12
CA LEU A 157 -3.62 -18.40 32.92
C LEU A 157 -4.37 -18.19 34.25
N GLN A 158 -4.01 -18.93 35.30
CA GLN A 158 -4.55 -18.75 36.65
C GLN A 158 -4.24 -17.35 37.19
N GLU A 159 -2.99 -16.88 37.02
CA GLU A 159 -2.57 -15.53 37.38
C GLU A 159 -3.38 -14.47 36.64
N MET A 160 -3.52 -14.61 35.32
CA MET A 160 -4.30 -13.70 34.48
C MET A 160 -5.75 -13.62 34.97
N VAL A 161 -6.44 -14.74 35.17
CA VAL A 161 -7.82 -14.74 35.68
C VAL A 161 -7.91 -14.06 37.06
N ARG A 162 -6.93 -14.31 37.94
CA ARG A 162 -6.89 -13.71 39.29
C ARG A 162 -6.64 -12.21 39.28
N MET A 163 -5.79 -11.74 38.36
CA MET A 163 -5.31 -10.35 38.29
C MET A 163 -6.09 -9.48 37.30
N PHE A 164 -7.01 -10.04 36.52
CA PHE A 164 -7.76 -9.27 35.53
C PHE A 164 -8.59 -8.15 36.18
N GLU A 165 -8.47 -6.96 35.58
CA GLU A 165 -9.07 -5.72 36.05
C GLU A 165 -10.56 -5.61 35.65
N SER A 166 -11.41 -6.57 36.03
CA SER A 166 -12.83 -6.64 35.58
C SER A 166 -13.63 -5.34 35.79
N GLU A 167 -13.41 -4.66 36.92
CA GLU A 167 -14.08 -3.40 37.27
C GLU A 167 -13.85 -2.30 36.22
N ARG A 168 -12.72 -2.32 35.49
CA ARG A 168 -12.39 -1.39 34.41
C ARG A 168 -13.40 -1.41 33.27
N PHE A 169 -14.04 -2.57 33.08
CA PHE A 169 -15.03 -2.81 32.03
C PHE A 169 -16.46 -2.85 32.58
N GLY A 170 -16.67 -2.39 33.82
CA GLY A 170 -17.98 -2.46 34.49
C GLY A 170 -18.43 -3.89 34.82
N LEU A 171 -17.50 -4.83 34.88
CA LEU A 171 -17.76 -6.24 35.16
C LEU A 171 -17.47 -6.57 36.62
N ARG A 172 -18.20 -7.55 37.16
CA ARG A 172 -17.87 -8.13 38.47
C ARG A 172 -16.55 -8.89 38.38
N ARG A 173 -15.84 -9.01 39.50
CA ARG A 173 -14.60 -9.80 39.57
C ARG A 173 -14.79 -11.18 38.92
N ASN A 174 -13.93 -11.46 37.94
CA ASN A 174 -14.05 -12.67 37.14
C ASN A 174 -13.86 -13.94 38.00
N GLN A 175 -14.65 -14.97 37.71
CA GLN A 175 -14.37 -16.34 38.11
C GLN A 175 -14.19 -17.15 36.82
N PRO A 176 -13.24 -18.08 36.76
CA PRO A 176 -13.03 -18.85 35.54
C PRO A 176 -14.32 -19.55 35.13
N SER A 177 -14.64 -19.58 33.84
CA SER A 177 -15.78 -20.33 33.33
C SER A 177 -15.57 -21.84 33.51
N ASP A 178 -16.63 -22.64 33.28
CA ASP A 178 -16.49 -24.09 33.24
C ASP A 178 -15.56 -24.55 32.12
N HIS A 179 -15.49 -23.80 31.01
CA HIS A 179 -14.53 -24.08 29.95
C HIS A 179 -13.09 -23.90 30.48
N VAL A 180 -12.77 -22.75 31.06
CA VAL A 180 -11.42 -22.48 31.59
C VAL A 180 -11.04 -23.46 32.68
N ARG A 181 -11.92 -23.73 33.65
CA ARG A 181 -11.66 -24.72 34.72
C ARG A 181 -11.29 -26.10 34.18
N ASN A 182 -11.80 -26.49 33.01
CA ASN A 182 -11.54 -27.79 32.39
C ASN A 182 -10.51 -27.73 31.24
N SER A 183 -9.98 -26.55 30.92
CA SER A 183 -8.98 -26.38 29.85
C SER A 183 -7.65 -27.03 30.24
N LEU A 184 -6.87 -27.47 29.24
CA LEU A 184 -5.56 -28.06 29.49
C LEU A 184 -4.58 -27.06 30.13
N PRO A 185 -4.50 -25.79 29.69
CA PRO A 185 -3.59 -24.82 30.30
C PRO A 185 -3.93 -24.47 31.73
N PHE A 186 -5.21 -24.30 32.08
CA PHE A 186 -5.58 -23.97 33.46
C PHE A 186 -5.20 -25.09 34.45
N ASN A 187 -5.19 -26.34 33.98
CA ASN A 187 -4.81 -27.52 34.74
C ASN A 187 -3.34 -27.94 34.55
N SER A 188 -2.52 -27.06 33.97
CA SER A 188 -1.08 -27.26 33.74
C SER A 188 -0.73 -28.48 32.87
N GLN A 189 -1.57 -28.76 31.87
CA GLN A 189 -1.45 -29.88 30.92
C GLN A 189 -1.25 -29.42 29.46
N GLY A 190 -1.18 -28.12 29.21
CA GLY A 190 -0.93 -27.56 27.87
C GLY A 190 -0.50 -26.09 27.93
N ALA A 191 0.38 -25.65 27.03
CA ALA A 191 0.84 -24.26 26.97
C ALA A 191 -0.08 -23.34 26.14
N HIS A 192 -0.96 -23.94 25.33
CA HIS A 192 -1.81 -23.25 24.35
C HIS A 192 -3.24 -23.78 24.40
N GLU A 193 -4.20 -22.90 24.12
CA GLU A 193 -5.62 -23.27 23.99
C GLU A 193 -6.07 -23.17 22.54
N GLN A 194 -5.80 -22.03 21.88
CA GLN A 194 -6.41 -21.69 20.61
C GLN A 194 -5.41 -21.70 19.43
N ASP A 195 -5.84 -22.31 18.32
CA ASP A 195 -5.32 -22.04 16.98
C ASP A 195 -6.10 -20.87 16.35
N SER A 196 -5.39 -19.89 15.78
CA SER A 196 -5.98 -18.68 15.19
C SER A 196 -5.87 -18.61 13.67
N SER A 197 -5.75 -19.77 13.00
CA SER A 197 -5.82 -19.84 11.54
C SER A 197 -7.21 -19.40 11.06
N VAL A 198 -8.25 -19.87 11.75
CA VAL A 198 -9.64 -19.44 11.54
C VAL A 198 -10.27 -18.95 12.84
N VAL A 199 -10.82 -17.73 12.83
CA VAL A 199 -11.54 -17.14 13.97
C VAL A 199 -12.89 -16.61 13.49
N VAL A 200 -13.99 -17.12 14.07
CA VAL A 200 -15.35 -16.70 13.68
C VAL A 200 -16.00 -15.92 14.82
N VAL A 201 -16.48 -14.71 14.52
CA VAL A 201 -17.00 -13.77 15.54
C VAL A 201 -18.20 -12.97 15.01
N ASP A 202 -19.28 -12.90 15.81
CA ASP A 202 -20.36 -11.92 15.74
C ASP A 202 -20.07 -10.77 16.73
N LYS A 203 -19.59 -9.64 16.22
CA LYS A 203 -19.22 -8.47 17.02
C LYS A 203 -20.42 -7.76 17.66
N ARG A 204 -21.64 -7.93 17.13
CA ARG A 204 -22.84 -7.21 17.63
C ARG A 204 -23.22 -7.62 19.03
N ARG A 205 -22.96 -8.89 19.38
CA ARG A 205 -23.39 -9.49 20.65
C ARG A 205 -22.46 -9.15 21.81
N HIS A 206 -21.18 -8.88 21.52
CA HIS A 206 -20.10 -8.90 22.53
C HIS A 206 -19.16 -7.70 22.42
N HIS A 207 -19.72 -6.49 22.48
CA HIS A 207 -18.92 -5.25 22.40
C HIS A 207 -17.86 -5.15 23.51
N ILE A 208 -18.17 -5.58 24.73
CA ILE A 208 -17.20 -5.61 25.84
C ILE A 208 -16.02 -6.55 25.52
N ALA A 209 -16.25 -7.66 24.82
CA ALA A 209 -15.15 -8.53 24.40
C ALA A 209 -14.18 -7.80 23.45
N MET A 210 -14.66 -6.90 22.59
CA MET A 210 -13.77 -6.10 21.73
C MET A 210 -12.97 -5.06 22.53
N ASP A 211 -13.57 -4.45 23.57
CA ASP A 211 -12.86 -3.54 24.48
C ASP A 211 -11.76 -4.29 25.28
N VAL A 212 -12.08 -5.50 25.75
CA VAL A 212 -11.11 -6.36 26.42
C VAL A 212 -10.02 -6.80 25.44
N LEU A 213 -10.37 -7.18 24.20
CA LEU A 213 -9.40 -7.55 23.17
C LEU A 213 -8.41 -6.40 22.89
N TRP A 214 -8.93 -5.17 22.76
CA TRP A 214 -8.09 -3.98 22.62
C TRP A 214 -7.12 -3.83 23.79
N PHE A 215 -7.59 -4.00 25.03
CA PHE A 215 -6.75 -3.93 26.21
C PHE A 215 -5.70 -5.04 26.28
N LEU A 216 -6.05 -6.27 25.89
CA LEU A 216 -5.13 -7.40 25.78
C LEU A 216 -3.95 -7.08 24.86
N ILE A 217 -4.24 -6.52 23.67
CA ILE A 217 -3.21 -6.27 22.66
C ILE A 217 -2.48 -4.94 22.82
N THR A 218 -2.99 -3.97 23.58
CA THR A 218 -2.33 -2.65 23.75
C THR A 218 -1.66 -2.47 25.11
N ALA A 219 -2.05 -3.23 26.12
CA ALA A 219 -1.49 -3.09 27.47
C ALA A 219 -1.04 -4.43 28.05
N TRP A 220 -1.89 -5.45 28.00
CA TRP A 220 -1.68 -6.68 28.75
C TRP A 220 -0.61 -7.59 28.15
N ARG A 221 -0.46 -7.62 26.82
CA ARG A 221 0.63 -8.33 26.13
C ARG A 221 2.03 -7.90 26.56
N TYR A 222 2.18 -6.69 27.09
CA TYR A 222 3.47 -6.18 27.59
C TYR A 222 3.72 -6.52 29.07
N ARG A 223 2.71 -7.06 29.77
CA ARG A 223 2.81 -7.46 31.19
C ARG A 223 3.02 -8.96 31.35
N PHE A 224 2.48 -9.76 30.43
CA PHE A 224 2.47 -11.22 30.51
C PHE A 224 2.99 -11.84 29.21
N THR A 225 3.75 -12.93 29.33
CA THR A 225 4.11 -13.78 28.18
C THR A 225 3.18 -14.99 28.15
N TYR A 226 1.99 -14.83 27.56
CA TYR A 226 0.91 -15.82 27.63
C TYR A 226 0.53 -16.45 26.29
N SER A 227 1.04 -15.92 25.18
CA SER A 227 0.64 -16.32 23.83
C SER A 227 1.83 -16.38 22.89
N TRP A 228 1.82 -17.34 21.97
CA TRP A 228 2.64 -17.27 20.76
C TRP A 228 1.94 -16.33 19.78
N GLY A 229 2.31 -15.06 19.78
CA GLY A 229 1.65 -14.04 18.96
C GLY A 229 0.23 -13.74 19.44
N ASP A 230 -0.71 -13.74 18.52
CA ASP A 230 -2.10 -13.30 18.69
C ASP A 230 -3.05 -14.36 19.26
N LYS A 231 -2.74 -15.64 19.08
CA LYS A 231 -3.75 -16.72 19.11
C LYS A 231 -4.60 -16.83 20.37
N GLU A 232 -4.04 -16.61 21.56
CA GLU A 232 -4.82 -16.72 22.80
C GLU A 232 -5.69 -15.49 23.08
N ASN A 233 -5.47 -14.36 22.38
CA ASN A 233 -6.15 -13.09 22.67
C ASN A 233 -7.65 -13.16 22.39
N PHE A 234 -8.09 -13.91 21.36
CA PHE A 234 -9.49 -13.94 20.95
C PHE A 234 -10.36 -14.59 22.01
N TRP A 235 -10.10 -15.84 22.38
CA TRP A 235 -10.93 -16.50 23.40
C TRP A 235 -10.77 -15.88 24.79
N LEU A 236 -9.56 -15.41 25.15
CA LEU A 236 -9.35 -14.72 26.44
C LEU A 236 -10.18 -13.43 26.53
N ALA A 237 -10.35 -12.71 25.42
CA ALA A 237 -11.19 -11.52 25.43
C ALA A 237 -12.65 -11.85 25.75
N TYR A 238 -13.15 -12.98 25.29
CA TYR A 238 -14.51 -13.44 25.61
C TYR A 238 -14.61 -13.96 27.05
N GLU A 239 -13.66 -14.76 27.49
CA GLU A 239 -13.60 -15.26 28.86
C GLU A 239 -13.54 -14.11 29.89
N LEU A 240 -12.62 -13.17 29.70
CA LEU A 240 -12.37 -12.08 30.64
C LEU A 240 -13.46 -11.00 30.60
N SER A 241 -14.17 -10.89 29.47
CA SER A 241 -15.38 -10.05 29.36
C SER A 241 -16.65 -10.74 29.87
N GLN A 242 -16.57 -11.99 30.33
CA GLN A 242 -17.73 -12.80 30.74
C GLN A 242 -18.76 -13.01 29.61
N SER A 243 -18.29 -12.94 28.36
CA SER A 243 -19.10 -13.17 27.17
C SER A 243 -19.11 -14.67 26.85
N PRO A 244 -20.26 -15.27 26.47
CA PRO A 244 -20.29 -16.66 26.03
C PRO A 244 -19.50 -16.85 24.72
N TYR A 245 -18.79 -17.96 24.61
CA TYR A 245 -18.03 -18.35 23.41
C TYR A 245 -18.11 -19.85 23.18
N SER A 246 -17.70 -20.30 22.00
CA SER A 246 -17.65 -21.73 21.67
C SER A 246 -16.36 -22.08 20.95
N PHE A 247 -15.76 -23.20 21.38
CA PHE A 247 -14.74 -23.89 20.62
C PHE A 247 -15.36 -24.98 19.75
N SER A 248 -14.64 -25.35 18.70
CA SER A 248 -14.92 -26.54 17.91
C SER A 248 -15.10 -27.73 18.85
N PRO A 249 -16.09 -28.61 18.58
CA PRO A 249 -16.23 -29.86 19.32
C PRO A 249 -14.99 -30.75 19.19
N HIS A 250 -14.15 -30.52 18.19
CA HIS A 250 -13.05 -31.37 17.77
C HIS A 250 -11.70 -30.77 18.18
N GLY A 251 -10.80 -31.61 18.68
CA GLY A 251 -9.40 -31.24 18.88
C GLY A 251 -8.66 -31.02 17.55
N THR A 252 -7.45 -30.48 17.63
CA THR A 252 -6.54 -30.29 16.50
C THR A 252 -6.26 -31.61 15.78
N SER A 253 -6.09 -31.55 14.45
CA SER A 253 -5.54 -32.62 13.61
C SER A 253 -4.19 -32.20 13.03
N ALA A 254 -3.49 -33.11 12.36
CA ALA A 254 -2.30 -32.82 11.59
C ALA A 254 -2.42 -33.36 10.18
N ALA A 255 -1.97 -32.61 9.17
CA ALA A 255 -1.85 -33.03 7.80
C ALA A 255 -0.37 -33.32 7.48
N GLY A 256 -0.02 -34.56 7.19
CA GLY A 256 1.38 -34.90 6.95
C GLY A 256 1.66 -36.37 6.69
N GLY A 257 2.83 -36.79 7.17
CA GLY A 257 3.37 -38.13 7.01
C GLY A 257 2.98 -39.04 8.17
N ARG A 258 2.50 -40.24 7.85
CA ARG A 258 2.31 -41.32 8.82
C ARG A 258 3.66 -41.87 9.27
N GLN A 259 3.86 -41.99 10.57
CA GLN A 259 5.13 -42.45 11.13
C GLN A 259 5.30 -43.96 10.97
N GLY A 260 6.49 -44.41 10.53
CA GLY A 260 6.77 -45.84 10.32
C GLY A 260 6.81 -46.64 11.62
N HIS A 261 7.26 -46.02 12.72
CA HIS A 261 7.33 -46.64 14.04
C HIS A 261 5.98 -46.64 14.79
N ASP A 262 5.03 -45.81 14.37
CA ASP A 262 3.66 -45.78 14.88
C ASP A 262 2.69 -45.35 13.77
N VAL A 263 2.02 -46.33 13.16
CA VAL A 263 1.08 -46.10 12.06
C VAL A 263 -0.18 -45.32 12.46
N GLN A 264 -0.42 -45.13 13.76
CA GLN A 264 -1.51 -44.29 14.27
C GLN A 264 -1.06 -42.85 14.56
N THR A 265 0.19 -42.52 14.27
CA THR A 265 0.75 -41.18 14.46
C THR A 265 0.99 -40.50 13.11
N VAL A 266 0.49 -39.27 12.99
CA VAL A 266 0.70 -38.39 11.83
C VAL A 266 1.44 -37.15 12.29
N CYS A 267 2.48 -36.77 11.57
CA CYS A 267 3.26 -35.56 11.84
C CYS A 267 3.24 -34.63 10.63
N GLY A 268 2.94 -33.36 10.86
CA GLY A 268 2.85 -32.35 9.81
C GLY A 268 2.12 -31.10 10.28
N ASP A 269 1.59 -30.33 9.35
CA ASP A 269 0.97 -29.03 9.62
C ASP A 269 -0.38 -29.14 10.34
N ILE A 270 -0.81 -28.07 11.01
CA ILE A 270 -2.09 -28.04 11.75
C ILE A 270 -3.24 -28.19 10.74
N ALA A 271 -4.21 -29.03 11.08
CA ALA A 271 -5.44 -29.19 10.30
C ALA A 271 -6.65 -29.23 11.23
N HIS A 272 -7.80 -28.82 10.71
CA HIS A 272 -9.05 -28.81 11.46
C HIS A 272 -10.18 -29.48 10.69
N PHE A 273 -10.93 -30.32 11.39
CA PHE A 273 -12.21 -30.82 10.92
C PHE A 273 -13.28 -29.75 10.99
N PHE A 274 -14.31 -29.88 10.17
CA PHE A 274 -15.46 -28.99 10.24
C PHE A 274 -16.10 -29.06 11.65
N PRO A 275 -16.38 -27.94 12.33
CA PRO A 275 -16.73 -27.90 13.76
C PRO A 275 -18.21 -28.25 14.01
N LEU A 276 -18.63 -29.42 13.53
CA LEU A 276 -19.97 -29.95 13.70
C LEU A 276 -19.90 -31.42 14.12
N ASP A 277 -20.60 -31.77 15.19
CA ASP A 277 -20.71 -33.17 15.63
C ASP A 277 -21.39 -34.03 14.56
N GLY A 278 -20.82 -35.20 14.28
CA GLY A 278 -21.31 -36.12 13.24
C GLY A 278 -20.82 -35.79 11.82
N ARG A 279 -20.00 -34.76 11.64
CA ARG A 279 -19.32 -34.42 10.39
C ARG A 279 -17.81 -34.68 10.54
N ASP A 280 -17.21 -35.40 9.60
CA ASP A 280 -15.83 -35.91 9.67
C ASP A 280 -14.94 -35.47 8.51
N ASP A 281 -15.36 -34.46 7.74
CA ASP A 281 -14.55 -33.85 6.71
C ASP A 281 -13.63 -32.75 7.26
N ILE A 282 -12.49 -32.59 6.59
CA ILE A 282 -11.51 -31.55 6.90
C ILE A 282 -12.05 -30.20 6.39
N LEU A 283 -11.97 -29.17 7.23
CA LEU A 283 -12.26 -27.79 6.86
C LEU A 283 -11.05 -27.14 6.18
N HIS A 284 -9.89 -27.13 6.86
CA HIS A 284 -8.68 -26.48 6.37
C HIS A 284 -7.38 -27.08 6.93
N ILE A 285 -6.26 -26.70 6.30
CA ILE A 285 -4.87 -26.88 6.80
C ILE A 285 -4.23 -25.49 6.92
N ASN A 286 -3.54 -25.22 8.03
CA ASN A 286 -2.62 -24.08 8.14
C ASN A 286 -1.38 -24.38 7.29
N GLY A 287 -1.25 -23.71 6.14
CA GLY A 287 -0.52 -24.26 5.00
C GLY A 287 0.81 -23.61 4.67
N ASN A 288 1.39 -22.72 5.50
CA ASN A 288 2.57 -21.92 5.12
C ASN A 288 3.68 -22.77 4.45
N LYS A 289 4.06 -23.88 5.08
CA LYS A 289 5.12 -24.77 4.58
C LYS A 289 4.75 -25.51 3.30
N LEU A 290 3.46 -25.69 3.03
CA LEU A 290 2.93 -26.45 1.90
C LEU A 290 2.77 -25.62 0.63
N ILE A 291 2.58 -24.31 0.75
CA ILE A 291 2.18 -23.46 -0.39
C ILE A 291 3.15 -22.32 -0.71
N ASN A 292 4.07 -21.98 0.20
CA ASN A 292 4.79 -20.72 0.09
C ASN A 292 5.88 -20.74 -1.00
N PRO A 293 5.82 -19.82 -1.99
CA PRO A 293 6.79 -19.76 -3.07
C PRO A 293 8.15 -19.21 -2.62
N TYR A 294 8.18 -18.47 -1.51
CA TYR A 294 9.37 -17.81 -0.97
C TYR A 294 9.98 -18.61 0.19
N THR A 295 11.27 -18.42 0.44
CA THR A 295 11.97 -19.12 1.53
C THR A 295 11.90 -18.27 2.79
N LYS A 296 11.36 -18.84 3.87
CA LYS A 296 11.31 -18.16 5.18
C LYS A 296 12.72 -18.08 5.77
N ILE A 297 13.15 -16.88 6.17
CA ILE A 297 14.51 -16.61 6.69
C ILE A 297 14.53 -16.29 8.19
N ASP A 298 13.41 -15.88 8.77
CA ASP A 298 13.25 -15.73 10.23
C ASP A 298 11.84 -16.12 10.71
N ALA A 299 11.62 -16.11 12.02
CA ALA A 299 10.36 -16.55 12.62
C ALA A 299 9.20 -15.54 12.43
N VAL A 300 9.49 -14.25 12.22
CA VAL A 300 8.54 -13.12 12.31
C VAL A 300 8.54 -12.35 10.99
N ASN A 301 7.84 -12.91 10.00
CA ASN A 301 7.60 -12.31 8.67
C ASN A 301 8.83 -12.13 7.75
N GLY A 302 10.02 -12.65 8.09
CA GLY A 302 11.18 -12.60 7.18
C GLY A 302 11.12 -13.65 6.07
N TYR A 303 11.15 -13.19 4.81
CA TYR A 303 11.23 -14.04 3.62
C TYR A 303 12.35 -13.57 2.67
N ASP A 304 13.01 -14.53 2.03
CA ASP A 304 13.77 -14.29 0.80
C ASP A 304 12.79 -14.28 -0.37
N HIS A 305 12.65 -13.10 -0.99
CA HIS A 305 11.71 -12.85 -2.08
C HIS A 305 12.20 -13.38 -3.43
N SER A 306 13.32 -14.11 -3.47
CA SER A 306 13.79 -14.77 -4.70
C SER A 306 12.78 -15.83 -5.17
N PHE A 307 12.21 -15.62 -6.35
CA PHE A 307 11.26 -16.57 -6.92
C PHE A 307 12.00 -17.75 -7.58
N GLN A 308 11.66 -18.97 -7.16
CA GLN A 308 12.24 -20.21 -7.68
C GLN A 308 11.13 -21.13 -8.21
N ALA A 309 10.94 -21.13 -9.53
CA ALA A 309 9.89 -21.92 -10.17
C ALA A 309 10.00 -23.43 -9.90
N SER A 310 11.21 -23.97 -9.66
CA SER A 310 11.42 -25.38 -9.32
C SER A 310 10.74 -25.82 -8.03
N LYS A 311 10.57 -24.89 -7.06
CA LYS A 311 9.96 -25.17 -5.76
C LYS A 311 8.52 -25.66 -5.86
N LEU A 312 7.79 -25.31 -6.93
CA LEU A 312 6.46 -25.85 -7.22
C LEU A 312 6.47 -27.38 -7.26
N THR A 313 7.46 -27.94 -7.97
CA THR A 313 7.58 -29.39 -8.13
C THR A 313 7.87 -30.05 -6.79
N ASP A 314 8.73 -29.44 -5.97
CA ASP A 314 9.09 -29.94 -4.65
C ASP A 314 7.89 -29.93 -3.69
N LEU A 315 7.11 -28.85 -3.65
CA LEU A 315 5.92 -28.76 -2.78
C LEU A 315 4.86 -29.78 -3.19
N VAL A 316 4.59 -29.93 -4.49
CA VAL A 316 3.60 -30.90 -5.00
C VAL A 316 4.04 -32.35 -4.73
N ALA A 317 5.33 -32.64 -4.80
CA ALA A 317 5.88 -33.96 -4.50
C ALA A 317 5.79 -34.32 -3.00
N ASN A 318 5.85 -33.31 -2.12
CA ASN A 318 5.85 -33.47 -0.66
C ASN A 318 4.50 -33.19 0.01
N LEU A 319 3.41 -33.18 -0.76
CA LEU A 319 2.05 -33.02 -0.20
C LEU A 319 1.74 -34.08 0.87
N PRO A 320 0.95 -33.72 1.90
CA PRO A 320 0.57 -34.66 2.95
C PRO A 320 -0.20 -35.85 2.36
N GLY A 321 0.08 -37.04 2.89
CA GLY A 321 -0.61 -38.27 2.51
C GLY A 321 -1.71 -38.67 3.48
N TYR A 322 -1.69 -38.13 4.70
CA TYR A 322 -2.61 -38.49 5.77
C TYR A 322 -3.02 -37.27 6.62
N PHE A 323 -4.22 -37.34 7.19
CA PHE A 323 -4.68 -36.53 8.32
C PHE A 323 -4.67 -37.35 9.61
N ALA A 324 -4.42 -36.71 10.75
CA ALA A 324 -4.70 -37.33 12.05
C ALA A 324 -6.22 -37.48 12.27
N GLY A 325 -6.65 -38.52 12.96
CA GLY A 325 -8.06 -38.84 13.14
C GLY A 325 -8.87 -37.80 13.95
N LEU A 326 -10.17 -37.72 13.65
CA LEU A 326 -11.15 -36.90 14.35
C LEU A 326 -11.27 -37.32 15.83
N ARG A 327 -11.28 -36.35 16.75
CA ARG A 327 -11.42 -36.63 18.19
C ARG A 327 -11.90 -35.41 18.98
N ARG A 328 -12.33 -35.65 20.22
CA ARG A 328 -12.42 -34.61 21.25
C ARG A 328 -11.02 -34.21 21.75
N ARG A 329 -10.86 -32.95 22.15
CA ARG A 329 -9.63 -32.49 22.80
C ARG A 329 -9.42 -33.18 24.14
N GLY A 330 -8.16 -33.45 24.47
CA GLY A 330 -7.77 -34.09 25.72
C GLY A 330 -6.25 -34.16 25.80
N PRO A 331 -5.68 -34.45 26.99
CA PRO A 331 -4.24 -34.42 27.18
C PRO A 331 -3.49 -35.36 26.24
N THR A 332 -2.22 -35.04 25.97
CA THR A 332 -1.36 -35.90 25.15
C THR A 332 -1.17 -37.26 25.82
N PRO A 333 -1.28 -38.39 25.08
CA PRO A 333 -1.16 -39.73 25.63
C PRO A 333 0.29 -40.09 26.02
N ILE A 334 1.28 -39.33 25.53
CA ILE A 334 2.70 -39.58 25.78
C ILE A 334 3.36 -38.28 26.26
N MET A 335 3.98 -38.32 27.43
CA MET A 335 4.91 -37.30 27.91
C MET A 335 6.33 -37.89 27.80
N GLN A 336 7.10 -37.53 26.77
CA GLN A 336 8.47 -38.06 26.62
C GLN A 336 9.36 -37.53 27.77
N PRO A 337 10.23 -38.37 28.36
CA PRO A 337 11.06 -38.02 29.53
C PRO A 337 12.14 -36.95 29.26
N ASN A 338 12.30 -36.50 28.02
CA ASN A 338 13.26 -35.47 27.60
C ASN A 338 12.60 -34.33 26.79
N SER A 339 11.27 -34.24 26.79
CA SER A 339 10.50 -33.23 26.06
C SER A 339 10.69 -33.25 24.53
N SER A 340 11.36 -34.26 23.93
CA SER A 340 11.54 -34.35 22.47
C SER A 340 10.41 -35.16 21.82
N CYS A 341 9.19 -34.63 21.86
CA CYS A 341 8.18 -34.95 20.85
C CYS A 341 8.23 -33.82 19.83
N PRO A 342 8.47 -34.09 18.53
CA PRO A 342 8.27 -33.06 17.52
C PRO A 342 6.84 -32.56 17.68
N GLN A 343 6.68 -31.26 17.98
CA GLN A 343 5.40 -30.64 18.30
C GLN A 343 4.39 -30.82 17.15
N GLU A 344 4.89 -31.04 15.93
CA GLU A 344 4.12 -31.35 14.73
C GLU A 344 3.38 -32.71 14.76
N CYS A 345 3.69 -33.61 15.69
CA CYS A 345 3.16 -34.97 15.74
C CYS A 345 1.89 -35.13 16.59
N MET A 346 0.87 -35.77 16.00
CA MET A 346 -0.37 -36.16 16.68
C MET A 346 -0.30 -37.64 17.04
N TYR A 347 0.15 -37.93 18.26
CA TYR A 347 0.45 -39.28 18.71
C TYR A 347 -0.79 -40.15 18.93
N GLN A 348 -0.79 -41.34 18.33
CA GLN A 348 -1.83 -42.36 18.52
C GLN A 348 -3.26 -41.82 18.29
N ARG A 349 -3.41 -40.91 17.32
CA ARG A 349 -4.69 -40.28 16.97
C ARG A 349 -5.33 -40.87 15.71
N GLY A 350 -4.71 -41.89 15.13
CA GLY A 350 -5.14 -42.51 13.88
C GLY A 350 -4.67 -41.75 12.64
N ALA A 351 -4.69 -42.43 11.50
CA ALA A 351 -4.25 -41.88 10.22
C ALA A 351 -5.34 -42.10 9.15
N ILE A 352 -5.93 -41.00 8.67
CA ILE A 352 -6.94 -40.97 7.62
C ILE A 352 -6.23 -40.62 6.31
N ALA A 353 -6.38 -41.42 5.27
CA ALA A 353 -5.73 -41.15 3.99
C ALA A 353 -6.33 -39.88 3.33
N VAL A 354 -5.46 -39.03 2.78
CA VAL A 354 -5.86 -37.90 1.93
C VAL A 354 -6.51 -38.44 0.67
N THR A 355 -7.70 -37.93 0.34
CA THR A 355 -8.43 -38.32 -0.87
C THR A 355 -7.83 -37.68 -2.13
N ASN A 356 -8.14 -38.24 -3.30
CA ASN A 356 -7.71 -37.66 -4.57
C ASN A 356 -8.25 -36.22 -4.77
N ALA A 357 -9.48 -35.95 -4.34
CA ALA A 357 -10.07 -34.61 -4.41
C ALA A 357 -9.34 -33.61 -3.52
N GLN A 358 -9.03 -33.99 -2.27
CA GLN A 358 -8.23 -33.15 -1.37
C GLN A 358 -6.82 -32.91 -1.93
N ARG A 359 -6.17 -33.94 -2.47
CA ARG A 359 -4.86 -33.78 -3.12
C ARG A 359 -4.92 -32.82 -4.29
N GLN A 360 -5.95 -32.91 -5.14
CA GLN A 360 -6.15 -31.99 -6.26
C GLN A 360 -6.38 -30.56 -5.78
N SER A 361 -7.16 -30.36 -4.72
CA SER A 361 -7.37 -29.02 -4.12
C SER A 361 -6.05 -28.39 -3.67
N MET A 362 -5.20 -29.16 -2.97
CA MET A 362 -3.88 -28.69 -2.55
C MET A 362 -2.98 -28.36 -3.74
N VAL A 363 -2.93 -29.21 -4.77
CA VAL A 363 -2.15 -28.94 -6.00
C VAL A 363 -2.63 -27.68 -6.70
N GLN A 364 -3.95 -27.49 -6.82
CA GLN A 364 -4.52 -26.30 -7.44
C GLN A 364 -4.11 -25.05 -6.65
N ARG A 365 -4.30 -25.05 -5.32
CA ARG A 365 -3.95 -23.91 -4.48
C ARG A 365 -2.47 -23.54 -4.53
N ILE A 366 -1.56 -24.53 -4.56
CA ILE A 366 -0.12 -24.29 -4.76
C ILE A 366 0.13 -23.70 -6.15
N SER A 367 -0.48 -24.26 -7.20
CA SER A 367 -0.27 -23.80 -8.58
C SER A 367 -0.71 -22.34 -8.76
N ASP A 368 -1.90 -21.99 -8.27
CA ASP A 368 -2.43 -20.62 -8.31
C ASP A 368 -1.48 -19.64 -7.60
N THR A 369 -0.95 -20.04 -6.45
CA THR A 369 0.04 -19.26 -5.68
C THR A 369 1.29 -19.00 -6.52
N PHE A 370 1.82 -20.01 -7.20
CA PHE A 370 3.03 -19.88 -8.02
C PHE A 370 2.79 -19.07 -9.30
N GLU A 371 1.58 -19.11 -9.87
CA GLU A 371 1.21 -18.25 -11.00
C GLU A 371 1.27 -16.77 -10.62
N VAL A 372 0.74 -16.41 -9.44
CA VAL A 372 0.81 -15.04 -8.92
C VAL A 372 2.26 -14.66 -8.59
N ALA A 373 3.03 -15.53 -7.95
CA ALA A 373 4.44 -15.26 -7.63
C ALA A 373 5.27 -15.01 -8.90
N ALA A 374 5.08 -15.81 -9.95
CA ALA A 374 5.71 -15.60 -11.24
C ALA A 374 5.26 -14.28 -11.90
N ALA A 375 4.02 -13.85 -11.67
CA ALA A 375 3.56 -12.54 -12.13
C ALA A 375 4.24 -11.39 -11.37
N VAL A 376 4.34 -11.49 -10.04
CA VAL A 376 5.07 -10.53 -9.20
C VAL A 376 6.51 -10.39 -9.68
N ASP A 377 7.22 -11.51 -9.83
CA ASP A 377 8.63 -11.53 -10.27
C ASP A 377 8.84 -10.81 -11.62
N ARG A 378 7.93 -10.99 -12.59
CA ARG A 378 7.96 -10.27 -13.88
C ARG A 378 7.72 -8.75 -13.76
N HIS A 379 7.09 -8.28 -12.70
CA HIS A 379 6.73 -6.87 -12.50
C HIS A 379 7.81 -6.06 -11.75
N VAL A 380 8.86 -6.68 -11.23
CA VAL A 380 9.84 -6.04 -10.31
C VAL A 380 10.73 -4.97 -10.98
N VAL A 381 10.74 -4.81 -12.31
CA VAL A 381 11.61 -3.81 -12.97
C VAL A 381 10.85 -2.91 -13.95
N VAL A 382 10.15 -1.91 -13.42
CA VAL A 382 9.65 -0.80 -14.23
C VAL A 382 10.75 0.26 -14.35
N GLN A 383 11.55 0.21 -15.42
CA GLN A 383 12.65 1.18 -15.63
C GLN A 383 12.18 2.54 -16.13
N GLN A 384 11.01 2.62 -16.76
CA GLN A 384 10.56 3.83 -17.42
C GLN A 384 9.04 3.94 -17.47
N GLY A 385 8.51 5.16 -17.38
CA GLY A 385 7.07 5.37 -17.33
C GLY A 385 6.61 6.82 -17.31
N VAL A 386 5.29 6.98 -17.28
CA VAL A 386 4.59 8.27 -17.07
C VAL A 386 4.08 8.34 -15.63
N VAL A 387 4.28 9.48 -14.98
CA VAL A 387 3.79 9.77 -13.63
C VAL A 387 2.65 10.79 -13.72
N LEU A 388 1.51 10.47 -13.11
CA LEU A 388 0.31 11.31 -13.03
C LEU A 388 0.01 11.69 -11.57
N PRO A 389 0.42 12.87 -11.09
CA PRO A 389 0.02 13.34 -9.77
C PRO A 389 -1.46 13.78 -9.76
N ILE A 390 -2.24 13.33 -8.77
CA ILE A 390 -3.65 13.69 -8.56
C ILE A 390 -3.90 14.23 -7.15
N VAL A 391 -4.62 15.35 -7.04
CA VAL A 391 -4.88 16.03 -5.76
C VAL A 391 -6.36 16.00 -5.39
N THR A 392 -7.24 16.13 -6.38
CA THR A 392 -8.70 16.21 -6.20
C THR A 392 -9.48 15.10 -6.91
N ASP A 393 -10.74 14.88 -6.55
CA ASP A 393 -11.63 13.94 -7.27
C ASP A 393 -11.78 14.29 -8.75
N ALA A 394 -11.75 15.58 -9.09
CA ALA A 394 -11.74 16.04 -10.47
C ALA A 394 -10.45 15.64 -11.20
N ASP A 395 -9.30 15.67 -10.52
CA ASP A 395 -8.03 15.21 -11.07
C ASP A 395 -8.05 13.70 -11.30
N ALA A 396 -8.67 12.94 -10.40
CA ALA A 396 -8.81 11.49 -10.56
C ALA A 396 -9.61 11.15 -11.85
N ALA A 397 -10.74 11.83 -12.07
CA ALA A 397 -11.51 11.66 -13.31
C ALA A 397 -10.70 12.08 -14.56
N ARG A 398 -9.92 13.16 -14.48
CA ARG A 398 -9.03 13.60 -15.57
C ARG A 398 -7.90 12.62 -15.83
N ALA A 399 -7.31 12.02 -14.79
CA ALA A 399 -6.27 11.01 -14.91
C ALA A 399 -6.75 9.79 -15.71
N VAL A 400 -7.99 9.33 -15.49
CA VAL A 400 -8.61 8.27 -16.30
C VAL A 400 -8.66 8.66 -17.78
N SER A 401 -9.06 9.90 -18.08
CA SER A 401 -9.05 10.42 -19.45
C SER A 401 -7.63 10.50 -20.03
N SER A 402 -6.64 10.93 -19.25
CA SER A 402 -5.23 11.02 -19.66
C SER A 402 -4.62 9.66 -19.95
N ILE A 403 -4.92 8.63 -19.15
CA ILE A 403 -4.51 7.24 -19.40
C ILE A 403 -5.08 6.74 -20.73
N ASN A 404 -6.39 6.91 -20.93
CA ASN A 404 -7.04 6.52 -22.19
C ASN A 404 -6.51 7.30 -23.40
N GLN A 405 -6.10 8.55 -23.20
CA GLN A 405 -5.45 9.35 -24.25
C GLN A 405 -4.07 8.80 -24.58
N LEU A 406 -3.23 8.50 -23.57
CA LEU A 406 -1.92 7.89 -23.74
C LEU A 406 -2.00 6.59 -24.55
N ARG A 407 -2.95 5.69 -24.23
CA ARG A 407 -3.15 4.44 -24.99
C ARG A 407 -3.51 4.68 -26.45
N ARG A 408 -4.37 5.67 -26.73
CA ARG A 408 -4.79 6.01 -28.10
C ARG A 408 -3.67 6.58 -28.95
N VAL A 409 -2.76 7.35 -28.34
CA VAL A 409 -1.59 7.88 -29.05
C VAL A 409 -0.44 6.87 -29.16
N GLY A 410 -0.66 5.62 -28.75
CA GLY A 410 0.26 4.51 -28.92
C GLY A 410 1.14 4.19 -27.73
N TYR A 411 1.05 4.93 -26.62
CA TYR A 411 1.88 4.67 -25.44
C TYR A 411 1.44 3.40 -24.70
N GLN A 412 2.29 2.38 -24.69
CA GLN A 412 2.04 1.09 -24.01
C GLN A 412 2.82 0.91 -22.71
N GLY A 413 3.56 1.93 -22.27
CA GLY A 413 4.37 1.85 -21.06
C GLY A 413 3.58 2.01 -19.76
N TRP A 414 4.31 1.89 -18.65
CA TRP A 414 3.78 2.02 -17.30
C TRP A 414 3.32 3.44 -16.97
N VAL A 415 2.17 3.53 -16.34
CA VAL A 415 1.64 4.77 -15.77
C VAL A 415 1.54 4.62 -14.26
N GLN A 416 2.18 5.49 -13.50
CA GLN A 416 2.02 5.58 -12.04
C GLN A 416 1.16 6.80 -11.69
N VAL A 417 -0.01 6.56 -11.12
CA VAL A 417 -0.90 7.59 -10.58
C VAL A 417 -0.52 7.82 -9.13
N TYR A 418 0.00 9.01 -8.82
CA TYR A 418 0.44 9.36 -7.47
C TYR A 418 -0.61 10.20 -6.76
N HIS A 419 -0.92 9.82 -5.52
CA HIS A 419 -1.73 10.61 -4.58
C HIS A 419 -1.01 10.71 -3.24
N CYS A 420 -1.65 11.25 -2.21
CA CYS A 420 -1.07 11.36 -0.88
C CYS A 420 -2.15 11.14 0.20
N ALA A 421 -1.86 10.26 1.16
CA ALA A 421 -2.53 10.08 2.45
C ALA A 421 -4.08 10.09 2.42
N GLY A 422 -4.70 9.01 1.91
CA GLY A 422 -6.14 8.78 2.08
C GLY A 422 -7.07 9.77 1.37
N ASN A 423 -6.56 10.66 0.51
CA ASN A 423 -7.37 11.64 -0.24
C ASN A 423 -8.47 11.02 -1.11
N PHE A 424 -8.35 9.75 -1.45
CA PHE A 424 -9.28 9.06 -2.33
C PHE A 424 -9.83 7.81 -1.65
N PRO A 425 -11.16 7.60 -1.68
CA PRO A 425 -11.75 6.33 -1.30
C PRO A 425 -11.16 5.17 -2.11
N SER A 426 -11.07 3.98 -1.51
CA SER A 426 -10.49 2.79 -2.17
C SER A 426 -11.17 2.47 -3.51
N HIS A 427 -12.48 2.72 -3.66
CA HIS A 427 -13.20 2.50 -4.92
C HIS A 427 -12.73 3.42 -6.07
N VAL A 428 -12.29 4.65 -5.76
CA VAL A 428 -11.72 5.56 -6.76
C VAL A 428 -10.36 5.02 -7.21
N LEU A 429 -9.52 4.61 -6.27
CA LEU A 429 -8.19 4.04 -6.57
C LEU A 429 -8.30 2.73 -7.37
N GLN A 430 -9.30 1.90 -7.06
CA GLN A 430 -9.62 0.68 -7.81
C GLN A 430 -9.95 0.96 -9.27
N THR A 431 -10.54 2.11 -9.59
CA THR A 431 -10.89 2.46 -10.97
C THR A 431 -9.64 2.49 -11.86
N PHE A 432 -8.53 3.03 -11.38
CA PHE A 432 -7.26 3.10 -12.13
C PHE A 432 -6.67 1.73 -12.41
N VAL A 433 -6.68 0.85 -11.40
CA VAL A 433 -6.12 -0.50 -11.50
C VAL A 433 -6.87 -1.37 -12.52
N ARG A 434 -8.16 -1.08 -12.75
CA ARG A 434 -9.05 -1.80 -13.68
C ARG A 434 -8.96 -1.29 -15.12
N ILE A 435 -8.61 -0.02 -15.34
CA ILE A 435 -8.56 0.56 -16.69
C ILE A 435 -7.48 -0.11 -17.53
N ASP A 436 -6.33 -0.46 -16.93
CA ASP A 436 -5.17 -0.91 -17.67
C ASP A 436 -4.19 -1.74 -16.82
N ALA A 437 -3.64 -2.80 -17.42
CA ALA A 437 -2.70 -3.71 -16.77
C ALA A 437 -1.38 -3.02 -16.34
N TYR A 438 -1.02 -1.92 -17.00
CA TYR A 438 0.20 -1.15 -16.79
C TYR A 438 -0.05 0.17 -16.02
N VAL A 439 -1.17 0.30 -15.32
CA VAL A 439 -1.45 1.44 -14.42
C VAL A 439 -1.32 1.04 -12.96
N GLN A 440 -0.41 1.68 -12.23
CA GLN A 440 -0.19 1.51 -10.80
C GLN A 440 -0.62 2.77 -10.06
N VAL A 441 -1.25 2.63 -8.89
CA VAL A 441 -1.59 3.74 -8.00
C VAL A 441 -0.62 3.74 -6.83
N VAL A 442 -0.07 4.89 -6.45
CA VAL A 442 0.97 5.01 -5.41
C VAL A 442 0.64 6.15 -4.44
N ASP A 443 0.67 5.87 -3.13
CA ASP A 443 0.64 6.90 -2.10
C ASP A 443 2.05 7.47 -1.90
N ALA A 444 2.29 8.65 -2.46
CA ALA A 444 3.59 9.33 -2.39
C ALA A 444 4.01 9.66 -0.96
N CYS A 445 3.04 9.94 -0.07
CA CYS A 445 3.30 10.46 1.26
C CYS A 445 3.55 9.37 2.28
N GLN A 446 2.90 8.21 2.12
CA GLN A 446 3.02 7.08 3.03
C GLN A 446 4.49 6.73 3.28
N GLY A 447 5.30 6.55 2.23
CA GLY A 447 6.73 6.23 2.37
C GLY A 447 7.52 7.27 3.19
N PHE A 448 7.21 8.56 3.06
CA PHE A 448 7.90 9.59 3.82
C PHE A 448 7.39 9.73 5.26
N ILE A 449 6.10 9.53 5.52
CA ILE A 449 5.54 9.50 6.87
C ILE A 449 6.19 8.36 7.68
N LEU A 450 6.29 7.18 7.07
CA LEU A 450 6.86 5.99 7.70
C LEU A 450 8.33 6.15 8.09
N ASN A 451 9.08 6.88 7.27
CA ASN A 451 10.49 7.17 7.51
C ASN A 451 10.70 8.34 8.48
N GLY A 452 9.64 8.91 9.06
CA GLY A 452 9.70 10.07 9.95
C GLY A 452 10.08 11.37 9.23
N ASN A 453 10.06 11.36 7.90
CA ASN A 453 10.46 12.47 7.04
C ASN A 453 9.33 13.50 6.85
N LEU A 454 8.07 13.09 7.06
CA LEU A 454 6.89 13.95 7.04
C LEU A 454 6.05 13.74 8.29
N THR A 455 5.53 14.82 8.88
CA THR A 455 4.48 14.76 9.90
C THR A 455 3.10 14.92 9.28
N MET A 456 2.06 14.40 9.95
CA MET A 456 0.66 14.49 9.47
C MET A 456 0.22 15.94 9.20
N ASP A 457 0.64 16.88 10.05
CA ASP A 457 0.28 18.30 9.90
C ASP A 457 0.87 18.96 8.65
N GLN A 458 1.93 18.38 8.08
CA GLN A 458 2.55 18.91 6.86
C GLN A 458 1.86 18.42 5.59
N ILE A 459 1.08 17.33 5.67
CA ILE A 459 0.48 16.64 4.52
C ILE A 459 -0.37 17.55 3.62
N PRO A 460 -1.28 18.40 4.15
CA PRO A 460 -2.12 19.24 3.28
C PRO A 460 -1.31 20.15 2.34
N ASP A 461 -0.18 20.67 2.80
CA ASP A 461 0.69 21.52 1.98
C ASP A 461 1.42 20.70 0.90
N PHE A 462 1.86 19.49 1.24
CA PHE A 462 2.50 18.58 0.27
C PHE A 462 1.51 18.09 -0.79
N GLN A 463 0.28 17.80 -0.39
CA GLN A 463 -0.81 17.39 -1.28
C GLN A 463 -1.09 18.45 -2.33
N ASN A 464 -1.27 19.71 -1.91
CA ASN A 464 -1.75 20.76 -2.79
C ASN A 464 -0.69 21.34 -3.74
N SER A 465 0.57 21.43 -3.27
CA SER A 465 1.61 22.12 -4.04
C SER A 465 2.73 21.21 -4.53
N TYR A 466 3.10 20.14 -3.80
CA TYR A 466 4.37 19.44 -4.00
C TYR A 466 4.24 17.98 -4.45
N LEU A 467 3.04 17.54 -4.84
CA LEU A 467 2.83 16.14 -5.20
C LEU A 467 3.64 15.69 -6.42
N ALA A 468 3.74 16.52 -7.46
CA ALA A 468 4.54 16.21 -8.66
C ALA A 468 6.04 15.98 -8.34
N PRO A 469 6.75 16.89 -7.64
CA PRO A 469 8.15 16.63 -7.28
C PRO A 469 8.30 15.52 -6.24
N LEU A 470 7.34 15.33 -5.32
CA LEU A 470 7.36 14.16 -4.42
C LEU A 470 7.24 12.84 -5.18
N ALA A 471 6.32 12.76 -6.15
CA ALA A 471 6.15 11.59 -7.00
C ALA A 471 7.44 11.29 -7.79
N LEU A 472 8.12 12.34 -8.29
CA LEU A 472 9.41 12.19 -8.96
C LEU A 472 10.48 11.63 -8.01
N ILE A 473 10.56 12.11 -6.76
CA ILE A 473 11.51 11.54 -5.77
C ILE A 473 11.16 10.08 -5.48
N HIS A 474 9.88 9.79 -5.26
CA HIS A 474 9.40 8.49 -4.79
C HIS A 474 9.46 7.38 -5.86
N THR A 475 9.22 7.67 -7.13
CA THR A 475 9.18 6.62 -8.16
C THR A 475 10.51 5.88 -8.29
N SER A 476 10.46 4.56 -8.41
CA SER A 476 11.64 3.72 -8.67
C SER A 476 12.07 3.74 -10.15
N MET A 477 11.27 4.34 -11.03
CA MET A 477 11.58 4.47 -12.45
C MET A 477 12.83 5.33 -12.67
N SER A 478 13.66 4.93 -13.64
CA SER A 478 14.83 5.70 -14.07
C SER A 478 14.45 6.77 -15.09
N HIS A 479 13.66 6.43 -16.11
CA HIS A 479 13.21 7.41 -17.11
C HIS A 479 11.75 7.80 -16.86
N VAL A 480 11.53 9.04 -16.43
CA VAL A 480 10.24 9.49 -15.94
C VAL A 480 9.73 10.65 -16.80
N VAL A 481 8.50 10.54 -17.27
CA VAL A 481 7.72 11.67 -17.79
C VAL A 481 6.68 12.04 -16.76
N VAL A 482 6.79 13.20 -16.13
CA VAL A 482 5.75 13.70 -15.23
C VAL A 482 4.75 14.49 -16.06
N LEU A 483 3.49 14.06 -16.04
CA LEU A 483 2.41 14.63 -16.85
C LEU A 483 1.28 15.08 -15.92
N ASN A 484 0.97 16.37 -15.96
CA ASN A 484 -0.18 16.93 -15.27
C ASN A 484 -1.48 16.43 -15.94
N VAL A 485 -2.47 16.02 -15.16
CA VAL A 485 -3.75 15.51 -15.69
C VAL A 485 -4.56 16.55 -16.47
N HIS A 486 -4.24 17.84 -16.31
CA HIS A 486 -4.81 18.94 -17.10
C HIS A 486 -4.22 19.03 -18.51
N ALA A 487 -3.03 18.46 -18.75
CA ALA A 487 -2.37 18.50 -20.05
C ALA A 487 -3.02 17.54 -21.06
N VAL A 488 -2.96 17.90 -22.36
CA VAL A 488 -3.52 17.12 -23.48
C VAL A 488 -2.38 16.57 -24.33
N VAL A 489 -2.28 15.25 -24.40
CA VAL A 489 -1.20 14.55 -25.11
C VAL A 489 -1.65 14.11 -26.50
N LEU A 490 -1.01 14.62 -27.54
CA LEU A 490 -1.41 14.35 -28.93
C LEU A 490 -0.62 13.24 -29.62
N GLN A 491 0.45 12.78 -29.00
CA GLN A 491 1.36 11.75 -29.49
C GLN A 491 2.05 11.10 -28.29
N ASP A 492 2.62 9.91 -28.45
CA ASP A 492 3.39 9.27 -27.37
C ASP A 492 4.50 10.22 -26.86
N PRO A 493 4.39 10.72 -25.60
CA PRO A 493 5.33 11.71 -25.09
C PRO A 493 6.70 11.09 -24.84
N THR A 494 6.77 9.78 -24.61
CA THR A 494 8.02 9.08 -24.31
C THR A 494 8.85 8.87 -25.57
N ALA A 495 8.20 8.49 -26.68
CA ALA A 495 8.84 8.35 -27.99
C ALA A 495 9.51 9.66 -28.42
N VAL A 496 8.91 10.80 -28.06
CA VAL A 496 9.41 12.09 -28.49
C VAL A 496 10.44 12.65 -27.51
N LEU A 497 10.14 12.68 -26.22
CA LEU A 497 11.02 13.30 -25.23
C LEU A 497 12.31 12.49 -25.02
N TRP A 498 12.23 11.15 -24.98
CA TRP A 498 13.42 10.33 -24.74
C TRP A 498 14.32 10.21 -25.97
N SER A 499 13.80 10.49 -27.16
CA SER A 499 14.59 10.60 -28.39
C SER A 499 15.17 12.00 -28.63
N ASP A 500 14.80 12.99 -27.81
CA ASP A 500 15.27 14.37 -27.96
C ASP A 500 16.76 14.48 -27.62
N VAL A 501 17.50 15.22 -28.44
CA VAL A 501 18.93 15.48 -28.23
C VAL A 501 19.18 16.11 -26.85
N LEU A 502 18.32 17.03 -26.42
CA LEU A 502 18.40 17.67 -25.10
C LEU A 502 18.28 16.65 -23.96
N TYR A 503 17.39 15.66 -24.11
CA TYR A 503 17.22 14.60 -23.12
C TYR A 503 18.45 13.69 -23.09
N SER A 504 19.00 13.32 -24.25
CA SER A 504 20.21 12.49 -24.31
C SER A 504 21.43 13.18 -23.66
N GLU A 505 21.58 14.48 -23.90
CA GLU A 505 22.71 15.27 -23.38
C GLU A 505 22.58 15.57 -21.90
N THR A 506 21.41 16.01 -21.45
CA THR A 506 21.22 16.53 -20.08
C THR A 506 20.51 15.57 -19.14
N GLY A 507 19.77 14.60 -19.67
CA GLY A 507 18.84 13.78 -18.90
C GLY A 507 17.54 14.50 -18.54
N THR A 508 17.28 15.68 -19.09
CA THR A 508 16.09 16.47 -18.75
C THR A 508 15.48 17.15 -19.96
N VAL A 509 14.16 17.34 -19.95
CA VAL A 509 13.46 18.26 -20.84
C VAL A 509 12.40 19.00 -20.03
N PHE A 510 12.62 20.30 -19.83
CA PHE A 510 11.66 21.22 -19.22
C PHE A 510 11.03 22.13 -20.29
N PHE A 511 9.87 22.70 -19.99
CA PHE A 511 9.18 23.66 -20.88
C PHE A 511 9.08 25.02 -20.21
N HIS A 512 9.13 26.08 -21.02
CA HIS A 512 9.05 27.45 -20.52
C HIS A 512 7.62 27.86 -20.21
N ASP A 513 7.41 28.45 -19.03
CA ASP A 513 6.15 29.06 -18.63
C ASP A 513 5.94 30.46 -19.26
N HIS A 514 4.69 30.93 -19.29
CA HIS A 514 4.24 32.16 -19.94
C HIS A 514 4.02 33.37 -18.99
N HIS A 515 4.28 33.29 -17.68
CA HIS A 515 3.97 34.41 -16.79
C HIS A 515 4.85 35.66 -17.00
N ASP A 516 4.19 36.81 -17.22
CA ASP A 516 4.83 38.13 -17.31
C ASP A 516 5.44 38.58 -15.96
N ALA A 517 6.44 39.48 -16.02
CA ALA A 517 7.17 40.02 -14.88
C ALA A 517 6.27 40.72 -13.84
N THR A 518 5.08 41.16 -14.25
CA THR A 518 4.08 41.81 -13.38
C THR A 518 3.36 40.84 -12.44
N SER A 519 3.45 39.53 -12.69
CA SER A 519 2.93 38.48 -11.81
C SER A 519 3.73 38.39 -10.50
N LYS A 520 3.02 38.37 -9.36
CA LYS A 520 3.61 38.12 -8.04
C LYS A 520 3.79 36.61 -7.77
N SER A 521 4.41 35.87 -8.69
CA SER A 521 4.76 34.46 -8.46
C SER A 521 6.14 34.30 -7.80
N PHE A 522 6.45 33.06 -7.42
CA PHE A 522 7.57 32.72 -6.54
C PHE A 522 8.91 33.36 -6.94
N LEU A 523 9.36 33.22 -8.19
CA LEU A 523 10.73 33.59 -8.57
C LEU A 523 11.02 35.09 -8.43
N ASN A 524 10.04 35.96 -8.67
CA ASN A 524 10.19 37.42 -8.61
C ASN A 524 9.70 38.03 -7.29
N HIS A 525 9.29 37.21 -6.31
CA HIS A 525 8.84 37.74 -5.02
C HIS A 525 10.00 38.49 -4.33
N PRO A 526 9.81 39.74 -3.85
CA PRO A 526 10.85 40.46 -3.13
C PRO A 526 11.31 39.68 -1.90
N ALA A 527 12.63 39.60 -1.72
CA ALA A 527 13.27 38.94 -0.59
C ALA A 527 14.53 39.69 -0.15
N THR A 528 14.95 39.46 1.10
CA THR A 528 16.23 39.94 1.63
C THR A 528 17.06 38.74 2.04
N TYR A 529 18.33 38.71 1.65
CA TYR A 529 19.25 37.63 1.98
C TYR A 529 20.64 38.16 2.35
N ILE A 530 21.45 37.32 2.98
CA ILE A 530 22.84 37.62 3.30
C ILE A 530 23.72 37.09 2.17
N ASP A 531 24.49 37.97 1.52
CA ASP A 531 25.42 37.58 0.47
C ASP A 531 26.68 36.90 1.02
N GLU A 532 27.54 36.39 0.14
CA GLU A 532 28.80 35.73 0.51
C GLU A 532 29.77 36.62 1.32
N ARG A 533 29.54 37.94 1.36
CA ARG A 533 30.35 38.91 2.11
C ARG A 533 29.70 39.30 3.44
N GLY A 534 28.62 38.62 3.83
CA GLY A 534 27.90 38.89 5.08
C GLY A 534 27.00 40.13 5.01
N ARG A 535 26.69 40.66 3.82
CA ARG A 535 25.88 41.87 3.67
C ARG A 535 24.42 41.51 3.43
N SER A 536 23.51 42.26 4.04
CA SER A 536 22.09 42.19 3.72
C SER A 536 21.83 42.82 2.35
N VAL A 537 21.30 42.04 1.41
CA VAL A 537 20.99 42.44 0.04
C VAL A 537 19.50 42.25 -0.21
N ALA A 538 18.86 43.26 -0.79
CA ALA A 538 17.50 43.16 -1.31
C ALA A 538 17.55 42.59 -2.73
N GLY A 539 16.73 41.58 -3.00
CA GLY A 539 16.63 40.92 -4.30
C GLY A 539 15.32 40.14 -4.41
N THR A 540 15.37 39.04 -5.12
CA THR A 540 14.24 38.13 -5.37
C THR A 540 14.34 36.85 -4.57
N ALA A 541 13.23 36.11 -4.44
CA ALA A 541 13.22 34.81 -3.79
C ALA A 541 14.15 33.80 -4.50
N LEU A 542 14.26 33.86 -5.84
CA LEU A 542 15.21 33.02 -6.57
C LEU A 542 16.67 33.30 -6.15
N GLU A 543 17.06 34.58 -6.11
CA GLU A 543 18.40 34.97 -5.64
C GLU A 543 18.62 34.58 -4.18
N ALA A 544 17.62 34.80 -3.32
CA ALA A 544 17.69 34.41 -1.92
C ALA A 544 17.95 32.92 -1.79
N VAL A 545 17.17 32.06 -2.45
CA VAL A 545 17.37 30.60 -2.42
C VAL A 545 18.76 30.21 -2.92
N VAL A 546 19.19 30.76 -4.06
CA VAL A 546 20.49 30.46 -4.65
C VAL A 546 21.64 30.84 -3.71
N HIS A 547 21.55 31.99 -3.03
CA HIS A 547 22.63 32.49 -2.18
C HIS A 547 22.63 31.92 -0.76
N THR A 548 21.47 31.52 -0.22
CA THR A 548 21.36 30.97 1.14
C THR A 548 21.40 29.45 1.17
N PHE A 549 21.32 28.76 0.02
CA PHE A 549 21.39 27.32 -0.05
C PHE A 549 22.69 26.77 0.56
N ASN A 550 22.57 25.68 1.34
CA ASN A 550 23.70 25.06 2.03
C ASN A 550 24.46 24.09 1.09
N TYR A 551 25.26 24.64 0.17
CA TYR A 551 26.03 23.85 -0.79
C TYR A 551 27.01 22.87 -0.13
N SER A 552 27.58 23.23 1.03
CA SER A 552 28.54 22.37 1.73
C SER A 552 27.90 21.09 2.28
N LYS A 553 26.60 21.12 2.65
CA LYS A 553 25.83 19.92 3.04
C LYS A 553 25.84 18.85 1.94
N PHE A 554 25.92 19.25 0.68
CA PHE A 554 25.91 18.35 -0.47
C PHE A 554 27.28 18.20 -1.13
N ASN A 555 28.36 18.74 -0.54
CA ASN A 555 29.69 18.77 -1.17
C ASN A 555 29.63 19.38 -2.58
N LEU A 556 29.11 20.60 -2.67
CA LEU A 556 28.99 21.40 -3.88
C LEU A 556 29.73 22.72 -3.72
N ASP A 557 30.20 23.29 -4.82
CA ASP A 557 30.77 24.63 -4.82
C ASP A 557 29.68 25.67 -4.48
N GLY A 558 30.06 26.78 -3.86
CA GLY A 558 29.12 27.85 -3.52
C GLY A 558 28.44 28.48 -4.75
N PRO A 559 27.55 29.47 -4.58
CA PRO A 559 26.70 30.02 -5.65
C PRO A 559 27.46 30.76 -6.77
N ARG A 560 28.80 30.77 -6.76
CA ARG A 560 29.65 31.41 -7.79
C ARG A 560 29.56 30.72 -9.16
N THR A 561 29.05 29.49 -9.21
CA THR A 561 29.00 28.64 -10.41
C THR A 561 27.59 28.55 -11.01
N LEU A 562 26.84 29.67 -11.11
CA LEU A 562 25.56 29.66 -11.82
C LEU A 562 25.75 29.27 -13.29
N SER A 563 24.83 28.45 -13.80
CA SER A 563 24.86 27.99 -15.17
C SER A 563 24.68 29.17 -16.15
N PRO A 564 25.27 29.08 -17.37
CA PRO A 564 24.99 30.05 -18.42
C PRO A 564 23.50 30.18 -18.73
N SER A 565 22.76 29.06 -18.62
CA SER A 565 21.31 29.01 -18.83
C SER A 565 20.56 29.86 -17.81
N LEU A 566 20.87 29.75 -16.51
CA LEU A 566 20.22 30.57 -15.49
C LEU A 566 20.56 32.04 -15.65
N LYS A 567 21.84 32.39 -15.84
CA LYS A 567 22.29 33.79 -15.99
C LYS A 567 21.60 34.50 -17.16
N ALA A 568 21.36 33.78 -18.26
CA ALA A 568 20.68 34.32 -19.45
C ALA A 568 19.15 34.34 -19.30
N SER A 569 18.57 33.64 -18.33
CA SER A 569 17.13 33.48 -18.22
C SER A 569 16.40 34.77 -17.86
N ARG A 570 15.16 34.91 -18.35
CA ARG A 570 14.27 36.03 -17.96
C ARG A 570 13.99 36.04 -16.46
N ALA A 571 13.91 34.89 -15.80
CA ALA A 571 13.66 34.79 -14.37
C ALA A 571 14.81 35.39 -13.53
N TRP A 572 16.06 35.06 -13.86
CA TRP A 572 17.23 35.62 -13.17
C TRP A 572 17.37 37.13 -13.40
N ASN A 573 16.97 37.60 -14.58
CA ASN A 573 17.02 39.00 -14.96
C ASN A 573 15.75 39.80 -14.58
N HIS A 574 14.90 39.27 -13.70
CA HIS A 574 13.66 39.90 -13.19
C HIS A 574 12.61 40.23 -14.26
N GLN A 575 12.66 39.55 -15.41
CA GLN A 575 11.76 39.73 -16.55
C GLN A 575 10.67 38.65 -16.65
N SER A 576 10.69 37.65 -15.76
CA SER A 576 9.68 36.61 -15.69
C SER A 576 9.50 36.15 -14.25
N ALA A 577 8.27 35.96 -13.82
CA ALA A 577 7.98 35.53 -12.46
C ALA A 577 7.91 33.99 -12.32
N SER A 578 7.97 33.27 -13.43
CA SER A 578 8.04 31.81 -13.51
C SER A 578 8.97 31.37 -14.64
N ARG A 579 9.55 30.18 -14.54
CA ARG A 579 10.44 29.63 -15.57
C ARG A 579 9.92 28.32 -16.14
N GLN A 580 9.45 27.41 -15.29
CA GLN A 580 8.99 26.08 -15.70
C GLN A 580 7.46 25.98 -15.81
N ASP A 581 7.00 25.50 -16.95
CA ASP A 581 5.64 25.03 -17.14
C ASP A 581 5.43 23.70 -16.39
N GLY A 582 4.32 23.61 -15.65
CA GLY A 582 4.01 22.48 -14.78
C GLY A 582 3.25 21.34 -15.46
N SER A 583 2.93 21.46 -16.76
CA SER A 583 2.06 20.53 -17.48
C SER A 583 2.77 19.23 -17.84
N LEU A 584 4.07 19.31 -18.19
CA LEU A 584 4.86 18.17 -18.65
C LEU A 584 6.35 18.43 -18.43
N PHE A 585 7.09 17.43 -17.96
CA PHE A 585 8.55 17.41 -18.05
C PHE A 585 9.10 15.98 -18.04
N ALA A 586 10.30 15.79 -18.57
CA ALA A 586 10.99 14.49 -18.57
C ALA A 586 12.30 14.57 -17.78
N VAL A 587 12.59 13.51 -17.02
CA VAL A 587 13.78 13.36 -16.18
C VAL A 587 14.36 11.95 -16.31
N ASP A 588 15.66 11.84 -16.45
CA ASP A 588 16.47 10.64 -16.28
C ASP A 588 17.05 10.64 -14.86
N LYS A 589 16.39 9.92 -13.95
CA LYS A 589 16.79 9.78 -12.56
C LYS A 589 18.09 9.03 -12.38
N SER A 590 18.53 8.20 -13.33
CA SER A 590 19.80 7.47 -13.21
C SER A 590 21.02 8.40 -13.16
N ARG A 591 20.83 9.66 -13.56
CA ARG A 591 21.83 10.72 -13.56
C ARG A 591 21.53 11.84 -12.55
N ALA A 592 20.51 11.67 -11.70
CA ALA A 592 19.93 12.76 -10.93
C ALA A 592 19.96 12.57 -9.41
N ASP A 593 20.68 11.57 -8.89
CA ASP A 593 20.72 11.26 -7.44
C ASP A 593 20.93 12.50 -6.58
N LYS A 594 21.88 13.36 -6.97
CA LYS A 594 22.18 14.60 -6.25
C LYS A 594 21.04 15.62 -6.36
N ALA A 595 20.47 15.80 -7.55
CA ALA A 595 19.29 16.64 -7.75
C ALA A 595 18.08 16.15 -6.95
N MET A 596 17.87 14.85 -6.79
CA MET A 596 16.76 14.33 -5.98
C MET A 596 16.95 14.62 -4.48
N GLN A 597 18.18 14.54 -3.98
CA GLN A 597 18.50 14.94 -2.59
C GLN A 597 18.33 16.44 -2.36
N VAL A 598 18.76 17.28 -3.32
CA VAL A 598 18.58 18.73 -3.26
C VAL A 598 17.10 19.11 -3.42
N LEU A 599 16.36 18.43 -4.29
CA LEU A 599 14.92 18.61 -4.45
C LEU A 599 14.20 18.33 -3.14
N TRP A 600 14.56 17.25 -2.44
CA TRP A 600 14.04 16.95 -1.12
C TRP A 600 14.31 18.08 -0.11
N GLU A 601 15.53 18.63 -0.08
CA GLU A 601 15.88 19.75 0.79
C GLU A 601 15.10 21.03 0.49
N LEU A 602 14.91 21.34 -0.81
CA LEU A 602 14.12 22.49 -1.24
C LEU A 602 12.67 22.38 -0.75
N ILE A 603 12.11 21.17 -0.80
CA ILE A 603 10.72 20.93 -0.40
C ILE A 603 10.58 20.89 1.13
N THR A 604 11.57 20.38 1.87
CA THR A 604 11.43 20.18 3.33
C THR A 604 12.00 21.29 4.19
N THR A 605 13.09 21.91 3.78
CA THR A 605 13.86 22.84 4.63
C THR A 605 13.74 24.28 4.12
N THR A 606 14.06 24.50 2.85
CA THR A 606 14.16 25.84 2.27
C THR A 606 12.81 26.56 2.22
N ARG A 607 11.69 25.81 2.13
CA ARG A 607 10.33 26.40 2.18
C ARG A 607 10.02 27.11 3.50
N PHE A 608 10.48 26.59 4.64
CA PHE A 608 10.14 27.11 5.96
C PHE A 608 11.00 28.31 6.36
N GLN A 609 12.19 28.42 5.78
CA GLN A 609 13.08 29.57 5.99
C GLN A 609 12.58 30.83 5.27
N HIS A 610 11.72 30.68 4.26
CA HIS A 610 11.34 31.77 3.37
C HIS A 610 9.82 31.98 3.19
N GLY A 611 8.96 31.07 3.70
CA GLY A 611 7.51 31.30 3.77
C GLY A 611 6.75 31.20 2.44
N TYR A 612 7.30 30.50 1.46
CA TYR A 612 6.79 30.53 0.07
C TYR A 612 6.19 29.19 -0.37
N SER A 613 4.87 29.06 -0.24
CA SER A 613 4.10 27.84 -0.59
C SER A 613 3.76 27.66 -2.09
N LYS A 614 4.13 28.62 -2.96
CA LYS A 614 3.68 28.72 -4.36
C LYS A 614 4.75 28.44 -5.44
N GLY A 615 5.93 27.93 -5.07
CA GLY A 615 7.08 27.74 -5.98
C GLY A 615 7.31 26.32 -6.49
N ALA A 616 6.43 25.36 -6.16
CA ALA A 616 6.73 23.93 -6.31
C ALA A 616 7.08 23.49 -7.74
N LYS A 617 6.47 24.08 -8.76
CA LYS A 617 6.77 23.79 -10.17
C LYS A 617 8.20 24.19 -10.59
N GLU A 618 8.82 25.10 -9.86
CA GLU A 618 10.19 25.56 -10.13
C GLU A 618 11.26 24.71 -9.44
N ASN A 619 10.88 23.96 -8.40
CA ASN A 619 11.84 23.25 -7.57
C ASN A 619 12.61 22.16 -8.33
N VAL A 620 12.00 21.56 -9.37
CA VAL A 620 12.62 20.45 -10.11
C VAL A 620 13.84 20.96 -10.88
N TRP A 621 13.69 21.93 -11.78
CA TRP A 621 14.85 22.49 -12.50
C TRP A 621 15.83 23.20 -11.55
N LEU A 622 15.32 23.87 -10.51
CA LEU A 622 16.16 24.56 -9.53
C LEU A 622 17.05 23.57 -8.77
N ALA A 623 16.56 22.36 -8.49
CA ALA A 623 17.37 21.32 -7.88
C ALA A 623 18.54 20.89 -8.77
N TYR A 624 18.37 20.87 -10.10
CA TYR A 624 19.47 20.61 -11.03
C TYR A 624 20.49 21.74 -11.04
N GLU A 625 20.03 23.00 -11.08
CA GLU A 625 20.89 24.18 -11.01
C GLU A 625 21.73 24.18 -9.72
N LEU A 626 21.08 24.03 -8.57
CA LEU A 626 21.76 24.02 -7.27
C LEU A 626 22.69 22.82 -7.12
N SER A 627 22.36 21.68 -7.74
CA SER A 627 23.22 20.48 -7.78
C SER A 627 24.36 20.57 -8.78
N GLN A 628 24.43 21.64 -9.58
CA GLN A 628 25.41 21.84 -10.64
C GLN A 628 25.37 20.73 -11.69
N LEU A 629 24.18 20.17 -11.92
CA LEU A 629 23.93 19.15 -12.94
C LEU A 629 23.42 19.80 -14.23
N PRO A 630 23.73 19.23 -15.41
CA PRO A 630 23.21 19.74 -16.66
C PRO A 630 21.68 19.61 -16.67
N TYR A 631 21.01 20.65 -17.18
CA TYR A 631 19.58 20.63 -17.47
C TYR A 631 19.26 21.44 -18.72
N ALA A 632 18.14 21.13 -19.37
CA ALA A 632 17.72 21.80 -20.58
C ALA A 632 16.24 22.17 -20.54
N PHE A 633 15.96 23.38 -21.03
CA PHE A 633 14.62 23.77 -21.44
C PHE A 633 14.50 23.59 -22.95
N SER A 634 13.33 23.10 -23.39
CA SER A 634 12.99 22.97 -24.80
C SER A 634 13.14 24.30 -25.52
N LYS A 635 13.63 24.25 -26.77
CA LYS A 635 13.76 25.45 -27.60
C LYS A 635 12.42 26.08 -28.02
N PHE A 636 11.32 25.39 -27.72
CA PHE A 636 9.96 25.78 -28.06
C PHE A 636 9.16 25.96 -26.77
N GLY A 637 8.40 27.07 -26.69
CA GLY A 637 7.49 27.30 -25.57
C GLY A 637 6.33 26.31 -25.57
N ALA A 638 5.67 26.21 -24.42
CA ALA A 638 4.36 25.60 -24.29
C ALA A 638 3.37 26.17 -25.35
N SER A 639 2.62 25.30 -26.04
CA SER A 639 1.60 25.70 -27.03
C SER A 639 0.21 25.67 -26.39
N TYR A 640 -0.43 26.83 -26.33
CA TYR A 640 -1.72 27.04 -25.66
C TYR A 640 -2.86 27.15 -26.69
N VAL A 641 -4.07 26.80 -26.25
CA VAL A 641 -5.30 27.08 -26.99
C VAL A 641 -5.93 28.35 -26.43
N ASP A 642 -6.16 29.33 -27.31
CA ASP A 642 -6.66 30.67 -26.93
C ASP A 642 -8.09 30.63 -26.34
N GLY A 643 -8.33 31.50 -25.36
CA GLY A 643 -9.60 31.74 -24.68
C GLY A 643 -10.68 32.43 -25.53
N ALA A 644 -10.42 32.88 -26.75
CA ALA A 644 -11.46 33.35 -27.68
C ALA A 644 -12.05 32.25 -28.59
N SER A 645 -11.57 31.01 -28.43
CA SER A 645 -12.03 29.83 -29.14
C SER A 645 -13.54 29.58 -28.97
N PRO A 646 -14.28 29.04 -29.96
CA PRO A 646 -15.69 28.65 -29.82
C PRO A 646 -15.98 27.72 -28.61
N TRP A 647 -14.91 27.12 -28.09
CA TRP A 647 -14.88 26.23 -26.94
C TRP A 647 -15.05 26.97 -25.59
N THR A 648 -14.60 28.22 -25.48
CA THR A 648 -14.73 29.03 -24.26
C THR A 648 -16.18 29.44 -23.98
N ALA A 649 -16.96 29.65 -25.05
CA ALA A 649 -18.38 29.95 -24.96
C ALA A 649 -19.21 28.76 -24.42
N GLN A 650 -18.68 27.54 -24.49
CA GLN A 650 -19.36 26.33 -24.03
C GLN A 650 -18.93 25.86 -22.63
N TYR A 651 -17.72 26.22 -22.18
CA TYR A 651 -17.12 25.63 -20.97
C TYR A 651 -16.49 26.65 -19.98
N GLY A 652 -16.53 27.95 -20.29
CA GLY A 652 -15.94 29.02 -19.46
C GLY A 652 -14.48 29.34 -19.81
N PRO A 653 -13.94 30.48 -19.34
CA PRO A 653 -12.55 30.86 -19.55
C PRO A 653 -11.61 29.85 -18.88
N ALA A 654 -10.60 29.38 -19.61
CA ALA A 654 -9.50 28.63 -19.03
C ALA A 654 -8.81 29.50 -17.98
N LYS A 655 -8.74 29.04 -16.73
CA LYS A 655 -7.94 29.74 -15.71
C LYS A 655 -6.48 29.41 -16.01
N ASP A 656 -5.67 30.43 -16.28
CA ASP A 656 -4.19 30.59 -16.40
C ASP A 656 -3.19 29.39 -16.46
N ASP A 657 -3.59 28.12 -16.45
CA ASP A 657 -2.73 26.92 -16.44
C ASP A 657 -3.38 25.72 -17.20
N GLU A 658 -4.53 25.88 -17.86
CA GLU A 658 -5.47 24.75 -18.05
C GLU A 658 -5.46 23.98 -19.40
N LEU A 659 -4.69 24.34 -20.43
CA LEU A 659 -4.69 23.53 -21.65
C LEU A 659 -3.41 23.63 -22.49
N LEU A 660 -2.44 22.77 -22.17
CA LEU A 660 -1.27 22.55 -23.02
C LEU A 660 -1.54 21.45 -24.05
N VAL A 661 -1.35 21.78 -25.32
CA VAL A 661 -1.33 20.82 -26.43
C VAL A 661 0.13 20.43 -26.67
N VAL A 662 0.52 19.21 -26.27
CA VAL A 662 1.90 18.73 -26.47
C VAL A 662 2.08 18.33 -27.94
N MET A 663 2.41 19.29 -28.80
CA MET A 663 2.91 19.06 -30.17
C MET A 663 4.44 19.14 -30.17
N THR A 664 5.12 18.06 -29.82
CA THR A 664 6.54 17.92 -30.18
C THR A 664 6.67 17.24 -31.54
N ALA A 665 6.15 17.87 -32.60
CA ALA A 665 6.58 17.53 -33.96
C ALA A 665 7.73 18.46 -34.33
N LEU A 666 8.90 18.16 -33.77
CA LEU A 666 10.16 18.65 -34.31
C LEU A 666 10.33 18.02 -35.70
N SER A 667 10.69 18.86 -36.67
CA SER A 667 10.95 18.58 -38.09
C SER A 667 9.74 18.19 -38.97
N ASP A 668 9.62 18.93 -40.07
CA ASP A 668 8.80 18.70 -41.27
C ASP A 668 7.28 18.95 -41.18
N VAL A 669 6.80 19.98 -41.91
CA VAL A 669 5.69 19.96 -42.90
C VAL A 669 5.55 21.37 -43.51
N ALA A 670 5.42 21.43 -44.84
CA ALA A 670 5.63 22.62 -45.68
C ALA A 670 4.37 23.26 -46.33
N SER A 671 3.14 23.08 -45.82
CA SER A 671 1.96 23.84 -46.32
C SER A 671 0.68 23.63 -45.48
N ILE A 672 -0.24 24.61 -45.46
CA ILE A 672 -1.10 24.96 -44.30
C ILE A 672 -2.64 24.97 -44.52
N ASP A 673 -3.19 24.55 -45.66
CA ASP A 673 -4.61 24.80 -45.95
C ASP A 673 -5.58 23.73 -45.40
N ASP A 674 -5.85 23.80 -44.09
CA ASP A 674 -7.16 23.73 -43.38
C ASP A 674 -6.93 23.31 -41.91
N LEU A 675 -6.76 24.29 -41.03
CA LEU A 675 -6.66 24.12 -39.57
C LEU A 675 -7.72 24.96 -38.83
N PRO A 676 -8.15 24.57 -37.62
CA PRO A 676 -8.86 25.46 -36.70
C PRO A 676 -7.94 26.61 -36.26
N ALA A 677 -8.42 27.84 -36.32
CA ALA A 677 -7.66 29.08 -36.16
C ALA A 677 -7.08 29.37 -34.75
N ASN A 678 -7.00 28.38 -33.84
CA ASN A 678 -6.97 28.64 -32.39
C ASN A 678 -5.77 28.01 -31.65
N VAL A 679 -4.73 27.54 -32.35
CA VAL A 679 -3.52 26.93 -31.75
C VAL A 679 -2.33 27.87 -31.96
N CYS A 680 -1.79 28.41 -30.87
CA CYS A 680 -0.73 29.42 -30.92
C CYS A 680 0.65 28.81 -30.66
N ARG A 681 1.67 29.23 -31.41
CA ARG A 681 3.07 28.78 -31.32
C ARG A 681 3.97 29.99 -31.07
N ARG A 682 5.03 29.87 -30.25
CA ARG A 682 6.01 30.97 -30.03
C ARG A 682 7.46 30.46 -30.08
N ARG A 683 8.34 31.16 -30.81
CA ARG A 683 9.81 30.93 -30.84
C ARG A 683 10.50 31.65 -29.68
N LEU A 684 11.65 31.12 -29.27
CA LEU A 684 12.43 31.54 -28.08
C LEU A 684 13.25 32.82 -28.23
N GLU A 685 13.50 33.40 -27.05
CA GLU A 685 14.63 34.25 -26.59
C GLU A 685 15.29 35.18 -27.61
N GLY A 686 14.90 36.45 -27.56
CA GLY A 686 15.54 37.56 -28.28
C GLY A 686 14.60 38.66 -28.77
N THR A 687 13.29 38.42 -28.77
CA THR A 687 12.30 39.40 -29.25
C THR A 687 11.42 39.86 -28.09
N THR A 688 11.31 41.18 -27.94
CA THR A 688 10.47 41.89 -26.96
C THR A 688 8.96 41.76 -27.21
N ASP A 689 8.54 40.96 -28.19
CA ASP A 689 7.13 40.87 -28.56
C ASP A 689 6.37 40.00 -27.58
N ASP A 690 5.42 40.59 -26.86
CA ASP A 690 4.34 39.95 -26.11
C ASP A 690 3.63 38.87 -26.95
N ALA A 691 2.94 37.94 -26.29
CA ALA A 691 2.16 36.90 -26.97
C ALA A 691 1.14 37.52 -27.91
N THR A 692 1.51 37.62 -29.18
CA THR A 692 0.56 37.82 -30.26
C THR A 692 0.17 36.42 -30.72
N CYS A 693 -1.11 36.09 -30.62
CA CYS A 693 -1.69 35.10 -31.51
C CYS A 693 -1.22 35.49 -32.92
N LEU A 694 -0.50 34.62 -33.62
CA LEU A 694 0.06 34.92 -34.94
C LEU A 694 -1.10 35.27 -35.88
N ASP A 695 -1.37 36.57 -35.99
CA ASP A 695 -2.44 37.15 -36.76
C ASP A 695 -2.10 36.98 -38.23
N GLN A 696 -2.80 36.06 -38.90
CA GLN A 696 -3.04 35.85 -40.34
C GLN A 696 -1.91 36.00 -41.38
N HIS A 697 -0.70 36.41 -41.04
CA HIS A 697 0.40 36.59 -41.98
C HIS A 697 1.74 36.42 -41.25
N ASN A 698 2.20 35.17 -41.10
CA ASN A 698 3.58 34.71 -41.36
C ASN A 698 3.89 33.38 -40.64
N GLU A 699 4.51 32.50 -41.43
CA GLU A 699 5.30 31.31 -41.13
C GLU A 699 5.49 30.91 -39.64
N GLY A 700 4.70 29.96 -39.14
CA GLY A 700 4.99 29.35 -37.84
C GLY A 700 4.02 28.29 -37.29
N ALA A 701 2.74 28.31 -37.69
CA ALA A 701 1.75 27.34 -37.21
C ALA A 701 1.91 25.96 -37.87
N GLN A 702 1.84 24.87 -37.08
CA GLN A 702 1.91 23.50 -37.58
C GLN A 702 0.51 22.87 -37.59
N ARG A 703 0.21 22.12 -38.66
CA ARG A 703 -1.07 21.45 -38.83
C ARG A 703 -1.16 20.21 -37.95
N LEU A 704 -2.16 20.18 -37.05
CA LEU A 704 -2.63 18.97 -36.40
C LEU A 704 -3.01 17.94 -37.47
N THR A 705 -2.49 16.73 -37.34
CA THR A 705 -2.88 15.61 -38.20
C THR A 705 -4.33 15.21 -37.92
N SER A 706 -4.99 14.51 -38.85
CA SER A 706 -6.34 13.98 -38.63
C SER A 706 -6.42 13.09 -37.38
N SER A 707 -5.36 12.35 -37.06
CA SER A 707 -5.28 11.55 -35.84
C SER A 707 -5.23 12.40 -34.57
N GLN A 708 -4.53 13.55 -34.60
CA GLN A 708 -4.46 14.49 -33.49
C GLN A 708 -5.79 15.22 -33.27
N VAL A 709 -6.49 15.60 -34.34
CA VAL A 709 -7.85 16.19 -34.26
C VAL A 709 -8.85 15.21 -33.67
N GLN A 710 -8.78 13.93 -34.05
CA GLN A 710 -9.63 12.88 -33.52
C GLN A 710 -9.36 12.60 -32.04
N ALA A 711 -8.09 12.63 -31.61
CA ALA A 711 -7.71 12.52 -30.20
C ALA A 711 -8.29 13.64 -29.33
N LEU A 712 -8.34 14.87 -29.88
CA LEU A 712 -8.98 16.01 -29.22
C LEU A 712 -10.49 15.79 -29.07
N GLN A 713 -11.22 15.51 -30.16
CA GLN A 713 -12.69 15.44 -30.17
C GLN A 713 -13.30 14.51 -29.10
N VAL A 714 -12.65 13.39 -28.79
CA VAL A 714 -13.18 12.40 -27.82
C VAL A 714 -12.95 12.80 -26.35
N ARG A 715 -11.94 13.61 -26.04
CA ARG A 715 -11.76 14.13 -24.67
C ARG A 715 -12.89 15.08 -24.28
N TRP A 716 -13.42 15.82 -25.26
CA TRP A 716 -14.49 16.79 -25.06
C TRP A 716 -15.91 16.21 -25.11
N SER A 717 -16.09 14.95 -25.53
CA SER A 717 -17.40 14.26 -25.48
C SER A 717 -17.71 13.60 -24.14
N ASN A 718 -16.71 13.43 -23.28
CA ASN A 718 -16.82 12.71 -22.00
C ASN A 718 -16.99 13.63 -20.77
N THR A 719 -17.22 14.92 -20.96
CA THR A 719 -17.63 15.83 -19.87
C THR A 719 -19.14 15.72 -19.65
N TYR A 720 -19.55 15.62 -18.37
CA TYR A 720 -20.89 15.28 -17.87
C TYR A 720 -22.10 15.86 -18.64
N PRO A 721 -23.26 15.16 -18.64
CA PRO A 721 -24.52 15.73 -19.07
C PRO A 721 -24.83 16.99 -18.23
N ARG A 722 -25.19 18.08 -18.90
CA ARG A 722 -25.75 19.26 -18.25
C ARG A 722 -26.98 18.84 -17.44
N HIS A 723 -26.87 18.78 -16.12
CA HIS A 723 -28.06 18.95 -15.29
C HIS A 723 -28.44 20.43 -15.38
N ALA A 724 -29.54 20.68 -16.12
CA ALA A 724 -30.26 21.95 -16.13
C ALA A 724 -30.99 22.15 -14.77
N PRO A 725 -31.43 23.38 -14.46
CA PRO A 725 -31.37 24.00 -13.13
C PRO A 725 -32.16 23.32 -12.02
#